data_AF-A0A1J4JRV5-F1
#
_entry.id   AF-A0A1J4JRV5-F1
#
_cell.length_a   1.000
_cell.length_b   1.000
_cell.length_c   1.000
_cell.angle_alpha   90.00
_cell.angle_beta   90.00
_cell.angle_gamma   90.00
#
_symmetry.space_group_name_H-M   'P 1'
#
loop_
_entity.id
_entity.type
_entity.pdbx_description
1 polymer ?
#
loop_
_entity_poly.entity_id
_entity_poly.type
_entity_poly.pdbx_seq_one_letter_code
_entity_poly.pdbx_strand_id
1 'polypeptide(L)'
;MSSSSSLPFVSLHESPLYVMEQSHRFTHISGLSTQLQKVTKLLGHYTSLGSQLCGVLKDIIGSLNEIEFVCTNPVFNGLMNSINEIESSLESHFDSITNSSEKVMRKFVKTELPVLTELKKNHMKQKEKYFLNQEKLLSISKKNKKLFDEKQSELDDLLNESTQTFYDFVTKIEQDESEIEGLIARFLLNFPKSFVESTKNLKHVEESLIDKTFSPQKNKADNHHVRENRALMVNSIPVSIKKMHSHLPHNSTNNVTTKQGFLFRKKKGATKKWSRNLFSCANGFLSYSKTVENAHNPTYSMNLAIATVQNNDTDDRLFVFNVVTPEKTLTLQALSLYDYEEWMAVIRNGILYALEKGEVPIPLPSSNLNNSSGSFSLFTNLASSSENFTLESLKTDKTMNCSGSISNFSSYISVDDAVCADCGAPNAEWIIANKAVSICDKCAGVHRGLSGISIIKSLKLDKVDIYYKKMRDFLPENQINKFYESLLENKNELIQPDSDVTKRQQFIERKYVKTEFADKKLPQKDIFTLIKDQDIENLMKFLFIQKLDKIRYPNNFLPLHAAAIAGNPLVVAIILTNSEELNQVDDFGWTPISYATYYNNKQVVEVLLSFHANLNATKSAHPCQIALYSANEDMLDVFNQYVAISEIAVEHANCYEGPFHVDPKISENFSKIPNEDINVDFEKEIQLIHQQHLAKHPVNSNKMTPKDMLQIQKAIENMGKNKGRRKRSLRKEDFQSIVGNLHED
;
A
#
# COMPACT_ATOMS: atom_id res chain seq x y z
N MET A 1 0.80 -23.96 53.63
CA MET A 1 0.85 -24.68 54.92
C MET A 1 1.49 -23.76 55.93
N SER A 2 0.68 -23.08 56.74
CA SER A 2 1.14 -22.25 57.85
C SER A 2 1.31 -23.13 59.07
N SER A 3 2.55 -23.54 59.35
CA SER A 3 2.92 -24.06 60.66
C SER A 3 4.03 -23.18 61.20
N SER A 4 3.64 -22.30 62.11
CA SER A 4 4.51 -21.75 63.14
C SER A 4 5.27 -22.90 63.83
N SER A 5 6.54 -23.09 63.51
CA SER A 5 7.42 -23.95 64.30
C SER A 5 8.42 -23.06 65.03
N SER A 6 8.13 -22.84 66.31
CA SER A 6 9.12 -22.59 67.34
C SER A 6 10.45 -23.27 67.01
N LEU A 7 11.55 -22.51 67.00
CA LEU A 7 12.93 -23.01 66.97
C LEU A 7 13.03 -24.27 67.84
N PRO A 8 13.25 -25.47 67.26
CA PRO A 8 13.38 -26.67 68.06
C PRO A 8 14.65 -26.54 68.88
N PHE A 9 14.46 -26.68 70.19
CA PHE A 9 15.51 -26.86 71.18
C PHE A 9 16.54 -27.88 70.68
N VAL A 10 17.77 -27.39 70.47
CA VAL A 10 19.08 -28.04 70.54
C VAL A 10 19.05 -29.57 70.69
N SER A 11 19.04 -30.27 69.56
CA SER A 11 19.77 -31.53 69.46
C SER A 11 21.12 -31.18 68.83
N LEU A 12 22.18 -31.11 69.65
CA LEU A 12 23.57 -30.93 69.19
C LEU A 12 24.02 -32.02 68.20
N HIS A 13 23.24 -33.10 68.07
CA HIS A 13 23.31 -34.01 66.95
C HIS A 13 22.27 -33.63 65.90
N GLU A 14 22.74 -33.16 64.76
CA GLU A 14 21.99 -33.09 63.52
C GLU A 14 21.16 -34.36 63.30
N SER A 15 19.85 -34.30 63.55
CA SER A 15 18.94 -35.41 63.23
C SER A 15 19.12 -35.76 61.75
N PRO A 16 19.42 -37.03 61.38
CA PRO A 16 19.62 -37.41 59.99
C PRO A 16 18.43 -37.01 59.10
N LEU A 17 17.22 -37.04 59.64
CA LEU A 17 16.00 -36.61 58.95
C LEU A 17 16.01 -35.10 58.66
N TYR A 18 16.44 -34.28 59.61
CA TYR A 18 16.51 -32.83 59.44
C TYR A 18 17.58 -32.44 58.42
N VAL A 19 18.75 -33.07 58.45
CA VAL A 19 19.80 -32.83 57.43
C VAL A 19 19.34 -33.23 56.04
N MET A 20 18.66 -34.38 55.93
CA MET A 20 18.09 -34.85 54.67
C MET A 20 17.07 -33.84 54.14
N GLU A 21 16.18 -33.32 54.99
CA GLU A 21 15.20 -32.29 54.64
C GLU A 21 15.87 -31.03 54.10
N GLN A 22 16.89 -30.49 54.78
CA GLN A 22 17.60 -29.29 54.31
C GLN A 22 18.36 -29.53 52.99
N SER A 23 18.89 -30.74 52.79
CA SER A 23 19.53 -31.14 51.52
C SER A 23 18.53 -31.19 50.36
N HIS A 24 17.30 -31.67 50.61
CA HIS A 24 16.21 -31.64 49.63
C HIS A 24 15.78 -30.21 49.30
N ARG A 25 15.60 -29.34 50.31
CA ARG A 25 15.28 -27.91 50.10
C ARG A 25 16.34 -27.21 49.27
N PHE A 26 17.62 -27.40 49.58
CA PHE A 26 18.73 -26.87 48.77
C PHE A 26 18.65 -27.34 47.31
N THR A 27 18.40 -28.63 47.09
CA THR A 27 18.33 -29.20 45.73
C THR A 27 17.15 -28.62 44.96
N HIS A 28 16.03 -28.41 45.63
CA HIS A 28 14.85 -27.75 45.07
C HIS A 28 15.16 -26.29 44.65
N ILE A 29 15.73 -25.48 45.55
CA ILE A 29 16.12 -24.08 45.26
C ILE A 29 17.15 -24.02 44.13
N SER A 30 18.15 -24.91 44.16
CA SER A 30 19.16 -25.01 43.11
C SER A 30 18.57 -25.38 41.75
N GLY A 31 17.55 -26.27 41.73
CA GLY A 31 16.78 -26.58 40.52
C GLY A 31 16.01 -25.36 40.01
N LEU A 32 15.35 -24.63 40.90
CA LEU A 32 14.61 -23.40 40.59
C LEU A 32 15.52 -22.30 40.00
N SER A 33 16.80 -22.25 40.38
CA SER A 33 17.79 -21.32 39.79
C SER A 33 17.78 -21.33 38.27
N THR A 34 17.79 -22.52 37.66
CA THR A 34 17.79 -22.66 36.19
C THR A 34 16.49 -22.19 35.56
N GLN A 35 15.36 -22.36 36.26
CA GLN A 35 14.05 -21.92 35.81
C GLN A 35 13.94 -20.39 35.91
N LEU A 36 14.36 -19.80 37.03
CA LEU A 36 14.42 -18.34 37.22
C LEU A 36 15.37 -17.67 36.22
N GLN A 37 16.51 -18.29 35.89
CA GLN A 37 17.39 -17.81 34.82
C GLN A 37 16.70 -17.76 33.46
N LYS A 38 15.92 -18.80 33.12
CA LYS A 38 15.13 -18.84 31.88
C LYS A 38 14.08 -17.73 31.87
N VAL A 39 13.31 -17.58 32.94
CA VAL A 39 12.29 -16.51 33.06
C VAL A 39 12.93 -15.13 32.95
N THR A 40 14.04 -14.89 33.65
CA THR A 40 14.77 -13.62 33.59
C THR A 40 15.25 -13.31 32.17
N LYS A 41 15.74 -14.32 31.43
CA LYS A 41 16.17 -14.15 30.04
C LYS A 41 14.99 -13.80 29.12
N LEU A 42 13.85 -14.47 29.30
CA LEU A 42 12.63 -14.19 28.54
C LEU A 42 12.09 -12.79 28.84
N LEU A 43 12.08 -12.37 30.11
CA LEU A 43 11.69 -11.02 30.50
C LEU A 43 12.61 -9.95 29.89
N GLY A 44 13.92 -10.20 29.89
CA GLY A 44 14.86 -9.29 29.22
C GLY A 44 14.65 -9.20 27.70
N HIS A 45 14.23 -10.30 27.06
CA HIS A 45 13.88 -10.27 25.64
C HIS A 45 12.58 -9.49 25.39
N TYR A 46 11.57 -9.69 26.24
CA TYR A 46 10.30 -8.97 26.20
C TYR A 46 10.51 -7.45 26.31
N THR A 47 11.26 -6.97 27.30
CA THR A 47 11.51 -5.54 27.49
C THR A 47 12.36 -4.94 26.38
N SER A 48 13.32 -5.71 25.85
CA SER A 48 14.12 -5.29 24.69
C SER A 48 13.28 -5.14 23.42
N LEU A 49 12.37 -6.08 23.14
CA LEU A 49 11.47 -5.98 21.99
C LEU A 49 10.50 -4.80 22.16
N GLY A 50 10.00 -4.58 23.37
CA GLY A 50 9.14 -3.44 23.69
C GLY A 50 9.81 -2.09 23.42
N SER A 51 11.07 -1.94 23.85
CA SER A 51 11.85 -0.72 23.58
C SER A 51 12.08 -0.49 22.07
N GLN A 52 12.35 -1.56 21.30
CA GLN A 52 12.48 -1.45 19.84
C GLN A 52 11.17 -1.02 19.18
N LEU A 53 10.03 -1.57 19.62
CA LEU A 53 8.71 -1.18 19.14
C LEU A 53 8.43 0.31 19.37
N CYS A 54 8.67 0.81 20.58
CA CYS A 54 8.51 2.24 20.91
C CYS A 54 9.42 3.12 20.04
N GLY A 55 10.67 2.68 19.79
CA GLY A 55 11.58 3.38 18.86
C GLY A 55 11.02 3.50 17.44
N VAL A 56 10.54 2.39 16.88
CA VAL A 56 9.92 2.39 15.53
C VAL A 56 8.69 3.27 15.48
N LEU A 57 7.85 3.28 16.54
CA LEU A 57 6.70 4.17 16.62
C LEU A 57 7.11 5.64 16.62
N LYS A 58 8.14 6.02 17.38
CA LYS A 58 8.70 7.38 17.38
C LYS A 58 9.20 7.79 15.99
N ASP A 59 9.88 6.90 15.27
CA ASP A 59 10.36 7.17 13.90
C ASP A 59 9.20 7.38 12.91
N ILE A 60 8.14 6.57 13.02
CA ILE A 60 6.91 6.74 12.21
C ILE A 60 6.25 8.08 12.50
N ILE A 61 6.09 8.42 13.79
CA ILE A 61 5.50 9.70 14.21
C ILE A 61 6.33 10.88 13.67
N GLY A 62 7.67 10.79 13.76
CA GLY A 62 8.58 11.78 13.20
C GLY A 62 8.39 11.95 11.70
N SER A 63 8.39 10.85 10.96
CA SER A 63 8.22 10.86 9.49
C SER A 63 6.87 11.44 9.07
N LEU A 64 5.79 11.14 9.80
CA LEU A 64 4.46 11.71 9.53
C LEU A 64 4.40 13.22 9.82
N ASN A 65 5.12 13.70 10.82
CA ASN A 65 5.23 15.13 11.13
C ASN A 65 6.05 15.93 10.10
N GLU A 66 6.77 15.27 9.19
CA GLU A 66 7.45 15.96 8.08
C GLU A 66 6.50 16.24 6.89
N ILE A 67 5.34 15.58 6.85
CA ILE A 67 4.38 15.72 5.75
C ILE A 67 3.50 16.94 6.00
N GLU A 68 3.66 18.00 5.19
CA GLU A 68 2.91 19.26 5.30
C GLU A 68 1.38 19.05 5.38
N PHE A 69 0.85 18.12 4.57
CA PHE A 69 -0.58 17.78 4.57
C PHE A 69 -1.07 17.19 5.91
N VAL A 70 -0.21 16.46 6.63
CA VAL A 70 -0.54 15.87 7.93
C VAL A 70 -0.57 16.97 8.99
N CYS A 71 0.43 17.85 9.03
CA CYS A 71 0.52 18.91 10.04
C CYS A 71 -0.50 20.05 9.85
N THR A 72 -0.91 20.31 8.61
CA THR A 72 -1.87 21.39 8.29
C THR A 72 -3.33 20.96 8.45
N ASN A 73 -3.59 19.65 8.56
CA ASN A 73 -4.95 19.13 8.67
C ASN A 73 -5.33 18.89 10.15
N PRO A 74 -6.34 19.60 10.68
CA PRO A 74 -6.72 19.48 12.09
C PRO A 74 -7.25 18.09 12.47
N VAL A 75 -7.72 17.29 11.51
CA VAL A 75 -8.15 15.90 11.75
C VAL A 75 -6.94 15.02 12.08
N PHE A 76 -5.85 15.16 11.33
CA PHE A 76 -4.64 14.38 11.55
C PHE A 76 -3.92 14.78 12.83
N ASN A 77 -3.98 16.04 13.26
CA ASN A 77 -3.41 16.45 14.56
C ASN A 77 -3.99 15.65 15.73
N GLY A 78 -5.30 15.38 15.72
CA GLY A 78 -5.92 14.52 16.75
C GLY A 78 -5.41 13.09 16.71
N LEU A 79 -5.30 12.52 15.51
CA LEU A 79 -4.76 11.16 15.30
C LEU A 79 -3.29 11.05 15.71
N MET A 80 -2.47 12.04 15.34
CA MET A 80 -1.05 12.10 15.70
C MET A 80 -0.86 12.19 17.21
N ASN A 81 -1.68 12.96 17.92
CA ASN A 81 -1.64 13.01 19.38
C ASN A 81 -2.01 11.65 20.00
N SER A 82 -3.03 10.97 19.46
CA SER A 82 -3.40 9.63 19.92
C SER A 82 -2.30 8.60 19.73
N ILE A 83 -1.58 8.61 18.60
CA ILE A 83 -0.46 7.70 18.35
C ILE A 83 0.71 7.99 19.31
N ASN A 84 0.99 9.26 19.58
CA ASN A 84 1.97 9.66 20.60
C ASN A 84 1.60 9.16 22.01
N GLU A 85 0.33 9.30 22.40
CA GLU A 85 -0.16 8.82 23.70
C GLU A 85 -0.04 7.29 23.83
N ILE A 86 -0.33 6.55 22.77
CA ILE A 86 -0.14 5.08 22.73
C ILE A 86 1.33 4.72 22.91
N GLU A 87 2.22 5.36 22.16
CA GLU A 87 3.65 5.12 22.21
C GLU A 87 4.21 5.35 23.63
N SER A 88 3.91 6.52 24.21
CA SER A 88 4.38 6.87 25.56
C SER A 88 3.80 5.94 26.64
N SER A 89 2.57 5.46 26.44
CA SER A 89 1.94 4.53 27.36
C SER A 89 2.58 3.14 27.34
N LEU A 90 2.92 2.64 26.15
CA LEU A 90 3.65 1.38 25.98
C LEU A 90 5.06 1.49 26.56
N GLU A 91 5.76 2.61 26.33
CA GLU A 91 7.09 2.86 26.89
C GLU A 91 7.06 2.78 28.44
N SER A 92 6.10 3.44 29.07
CA SER A 92 5.87 3.38 30.53
C SER A 92 5.63 1.95 31.04
N HIS A 93 4.88 1.14 30.29
CA HIS A 93 4.68 -0.28 30.65
C HIS A 93 6.01 -1.05 30.63
N PHE A 94 6.77 -0.97 29.54
CA PHE A 94 8.02 -1.70 29.41
C PHE A 94 9.06 -1.26 30.44
N ASP A 95 9.13 0.04 30.75
CA ASP A 95 10.00 0.57 31.80
C ASP A 95 9.60 0.08 33.19
N SER A 96 8.31 0.01 33.47
CA SER A 96 7.78 -0.52 34.72
C SER A 96 8.15 -1.99 34.91
N ILE A 97 8.00 -2.83 33.88
CA ILE A 97 8.39 -4.26 33.95
C ILE A 97 9.90 -4.44 34.07
N THR A 98 10.67 -3.63 33.32
CA THR A 98 12.14 -3.60 33.39
C THR A 98 12.62 -3.36 34.82
N ASN A 99 12.11 -2.30 35.46
CA ASN A 99 12.58 -1.89 36.78
C ASN A 99 11.99 -2.72 37.92
N SER A 100 10.71 -3.10 37.83
CA SER A 100 10.01 -3.79 38.92
C SER A 100 10.27 -5.29 38.99
N SER A 101 10.59 -5.93 37.85
CA SER A 101 10.66 -7.39 37.75
C SER A 101 11.98 -7.86 37.16
N GLU A 102 12.31 -7.42 35.94
CA GLU A 102 13.46 -7.95 35.17
C GLU A 102 14.80 -7.66 35.84
N LYS A 103 15.11 -6.40 36.17
CA LYS A 103 16.37 -6.02 36.83
C LYS A 103 16.54 -6.71 38.18
N VAL A 104 15.47 -6.84 38.97
CA VAL A 104 15.59 -7.40 40.32
C VAL A 104 15.71 -8.92 40.30
N MET A 105 14.95 -9.62 39.47
CA MET A 105 15.17 -11.06 39.25
C MET A 105 16.58 -11.33 38.74
N ARG A 106 17.06 -10.51 37.79
CA ARG A 106 18.42 -10.61 37.25
C ARG A 106 19.48 -10.42 38.33
N LYS A 107 19.31 -9.45 39.23
CA LYS A 107 20.21 -9.22 40.36
C LYS A 107 20.22 -10.45 41.27
N PHE A 108 19.06 -10.88 41.77
CA PHE A 108 18.95 -12.03 42.69
C PHE A 108 19.64 -13.29 42.13
N VAL A 109 19.31 -13.64 40.88
CA VAL A 109 19.85 -14.82 40.19
C VAL A 109 21.36 -14.75 39.98
N LYS A 110 21.92 -13.57 39.67
CA LYS A 110 23.34 -13.41 39.38
C LYS A 110 24.21 -13.23 40.61
N THR A 111 23.72 -12.53 41.64
CA THR A 111 24.56 -12.11 42.77
C THR A 111 24.17 -12.75 44.09
N GLU A 112 22.89 -12.98 44.36
CA GLU A 112 22.41 -13.36 45.69
C GLU A 112 22.27 -14.88 45.84
N LEU A 113 21.75 -15.56 44.82
CA LEU A 113 21.55 -17.01 44.81
C LEU A 113 22.86 -17.85 44.86
N PRO A 114 23.98 -17.43 44.22
CA PRO A 114 25.25 -18.16 44.34
C PRO A 114 25.79 -18.24 45.78
N VAL A 115 25.42 -17.30 46.66
CA VAL A 115 25.86 -17.27 48.07
C VAL A 115 25.42 -18.53 48.81
N LEU A 116 24.24 -19.07 48.51
CA LEU A 116 23.73 -20.30 49.11
C LEU A 116 24.64 -21.51 48.83
N THR A 117 25.23 -21.56 47.63
CA THR A 117 26.15 -22.65 47.24
C THR A 117 27.46 -22.56 48.03
N GLU A 118 27.96 -21.36 48.27
CA GLU A 118 29.17 -21.14 49.05
C GLU A 118 28.96 -21.47 50.53
N LEU A 119 27.81 -21.09 51.11
CA LEU A 119 27.46 -21.44 52.49
C LEU A 119 27.33 -22.96 52.69
N LYS A 120 26.72 -23.67 51.73
CA LYS A 120 26.67 -25.14 51.75
C LYS A 120 28.07 -25.75 51.77
N LYS A 121 28.97 -25.26 50.91
CA LYS A 121 30.35 -25.73 50.82
C LYS A 121 31.12 -25.47 52.12
N ASN A 122 30.95 -24.30 52.72
CA ASN A 122 31.56 -23.96 53.99
C ASN A 122 31.06 -24.88 55.12
N HIS A 123 29.74 -25.07 55.24
CA HIS A 123 29.16 -25.99 56.23
C HIS A 123 29.70 -27.43 56.08
N MET A 124 29.70 -27.98 54.87
CA MET A 124 30.23 -29.34 54.62
C MET A 124 31.70 -29.47 55.03
N LYS A 125 32.51 -28.43 54.78
CA LYS A 125 33.93 -28.39 55.16
C LYS A 125 34.11 -28.39 56.68
N GLN A 126 33.33 -27.59 57.42
CA GLN A 126 33.45 -27.55 58.89
C GLN A 126 32.92 -28.83 59.54
N LYS A 127 31.84 -29.40 58.99
CA LYS A 127 31.29 -30.69 59.40
C LYS A 127 32.29 -31.84 59.24
N GLU A 128 33.00 -31.89 58.11
CA GLU A 128 34.06 -32.88 57.88
C GLU A 128 35.20 -32.76 58.89
N LYS A 129 35.64 -31.52 59.21
CA LYS A 129 36.65 -31.30 60.25
C LYS A 129 36.18 -31.75 61.63
N TYR A 130 34.92 -31.49 61.97
CA TYR A 130 34.33 -31.93 63.24
C TYR A 130 34.35 -33.47 63.35
N PHE A 131 33.84 -34.20 62.36
CA PHE A 131 33.82 -35.66 62.39
C PHE A 131 35.23 -36.27 62.45
N LEU A 132 36.18 -35.73 61.69
CA LEU A 132 37.56 -36.22 61.72
C LEU A 132 38.21 -36.07 63.11
N ASN A 133 37.92 -34.98 63.82
CA ASN A 133 38.43 -34.78 65.18
C ASN A 133 37.65 -35.58 66.23
N GLN A 134 36.36 -35.82 66.00
CA GLN A 134 35.54 -36.71 66.82
C GLN A 134 36.08 -38.14 66.79
N GLU A 135 36.39 -38.69 65.61
CA GLU A 135 36.99 -40.03 65.48
C GLU A 135 38.33 -40.12 66.20
N LYS A 136 39.17 -39.08 66.08
CA LYS A 136 40.46 -39.01 66.80
C LYS A 136 40.25 -39.04 68.31
N LEU A 137 39.30 -38.26 68.84
CA LEU A 137 38.98 -38.27 70.28
C LEU A 137 38.51 -39.65 70.75
N LEU A 138 37.61 -40.29 69.99
CA LEU A 138 37.06 -41.62 70.31
C LEU A 138 38.11 -42.74 70.26
N SER A 139 39.20 -42.54 69.52
CA SER A 139 40.32 -43.49 69.44
C SER A 139 41.31 -43.41 70.63
N ILE A 140 41.18 -42.43 71.53
CA ILE A 140 42.09 -42.24 72.67
C ILE A 140 41.89 -43.35 73.71
N SER A 141 43.00 -43.92 74.20
CA SER A 141 42.98 -44.93 75.27
C SER A 141 42.43 -44.37 76.58
N LYS A 142 41.56 -45.14 77.27
CA LYS A 142 40.99 -44.81 78.59
C LYS A 142 42.01 -44.46 79.68
N LYS A 143 43.30 -44.82 79.49
CA LYS A 143 44.38 -44.52 80.43
C LYS A 143 44.90 -43.08 80.34
N ASN A 144 44.62 -42.35 79.27
CA ASN A 144 45.25 -41.06 78.98
C ASN A 144 44.26 -39.88 79.10
N LYS A 145 43.76 -39.65 80.33
CA LYS A 145 42.68 -38.69 80.61
C LYS A 145 43.03 -37.24 80.24
N LYS A 146 44.27 -36.81 80.47
CA LYS A 146 44.71 -35.43 80.17
C LYS A 146 44.60 -35.09 78.67
N LEU A 147 45.04 -36.02 77.81
CA LEU A 147 44.95 -35.87 76.36
C LEU A 147 43.50 -35.88 75.86
N PHE A 148 42.63 -36.64 76.54
CA PHE A 148 41.19 -36.64 76.26
C PHE A 148 40.56 -35.28 76.57
N ASP A 149 40.82 -34.71 77.76
CA ASP A 149 40.26 -33.42 78.17
C ASP A 149 40.73 -32.27 77.26
N GLU A 150 42.01 -32.27 76.84
CA GLU A 150 42.56 -31.29 75.87
C GLU A 150 41.87 -31.40 74.50
N LYS A 151 41.68 -32.62 73.99
CA LYS A 151 41.03 -32.86 72.69
C LYS A 151 39.52 -32.65 72.72
N GLN A 152 38.88 -32.81 73.87
CA GLN A 152 37.46 -32.52 74.07
C GLN A 152 37.19 -31.02 73.90
N SER A 153 38.02 -30.15 74.48
CA SER A 153 37.88 -28.69 74.32
C SER A 153 38.01 -28.26 72.85
N GLU A 154 38.96 -28.83 72.11
CA GLU A 154 39.12 -28.57 70.66
C GLU A 154 37.89 -29.06 69.86
N LEU A 155 37.29 -30.19 70.26
CA LEU A 155 36.09 -30.72 69.62
C LEU A 155 34.87 -29.84 69.87
N ASP A 156 34.73 -29.29 71.08
CA ASP A 156 33.63 -28.39 71.45
C ASP A 156 33.66 -27.09 70.61
N ASP A 157 34.85 -26.53 70.36
CA ASP A 157 35.02 -25.37 69.47
C ASP A 157 34.63 -25.69 68.01
N LEU A 158 35.05 -26.85 67.51
CA LEU A 158 34.69 -27.32 66.15
C LEU A 158 33.20 -27.63 66.01
N LEU A 159 32.57 -28.16 67.07
CA LEU A 159 31.13 -28.39 67.10
C LEU A 159 30.39 -27.06 67.03
N ASN A 160 30.83 -26.05 67.77
CA ASN A 160 30.26 -24.71 67.74
C ASN A 160 30.37 -24.08 66.33
N GLU A 161 31.56 -24.14 65.70
CA GLU A 161 31.77 -23.61 64.34
C GLU A 161 30.93 -24.36 63.28
N SER A 162 30.88 -25.70 63.34
CA SER A 162 30.06 -26.51 62.44
C SER A 162 28.56 -26.21 62.61
N THR A 163 28.10 -26.04 63.85
CA THR A 163 26.71 -25.72 64.16
C THR A 163 26.34 -24.33 63.65
N GLN A 164 27.20 -23.34 63.86
CA GLN A 164 26.97 -21.97 63.38
C GLN A 164 26.86 -21.93 61.85
N THR A 165 27.81 -22.55 61.15
CA THR A 165 27.79 -22.58 59.68
C THR A 165 26.60 -23.37 59.12
N PHE A 166 26.09 -24.37 59.84
CA PHE A 166 24.85 -25.06 59.50
C PHE A 166 23.64 -24.12 59.61
N TYR A 167 23.53 -23.37 60.70
CA TYR A 167 22.45 -22.39 60.87
C TYR A 167 22.51 -21.27 59.83
N ASP A 168 23.69 -20.73 59.52
CA ASP A 168 23.86 -19.73 58.45
C ASP A 168 23.34 -20.25 57.11
N PHE A 169 23.63 -21.52 56.80
CA PHE A 169 23.13 -22.19 55.59
C PHE A 169 21.60 -22.35 55.61
N VAL A 170 21.01 -22.84 56.70
CA VAL A 170 19.55 -23.04 56.82
C VAL A 170 18.79 -21.72 56.78
N THR A 171 19.27 -20.70 57.49
CA THR A 171 18.67 -19.36 57.45
C THR A 171 18.74 -18.78 56.05
N LYS A 172 19.80 -19.03 55.29
CA LYS A 172 19.87 -18.59 53.89
C LYS A 172 18.87 -19.33 52.99
N ILE A 173 18.64 -20.63 53.20
CA ILE A 173 17.58 -21.38 52.50
C ILE A 173 16.22 -20.70 52.72
N GLU A 174 15.88 -20.38 53.96
CA GLU A 174 14.60 -19.73 54.31
C GLU A 174 14.47 -18.34 53.67
N GLN A 175 15.55 -17.55 53.69
CA GLN A 175 15.59 -16.24 53.03
C GLN A 175 15.39 -16.36 51.51
N ASP A 176 16.08 -17.29 50.86
CA ASP A 176 15.99 -17.48 49.41
C ASP A 176 14.61 -18.01 48.97
N GLU A 177 13.99 -18.90 49.75
CA GLU A 177 12.61 -19.35 49.47
C GLU A 177 11.62 -18.18 49.52
N SER A 178 11.69 -17.35 50.57
CA SER A 178 10.86 -16.16 50.73
C SER A 178 11.08 -15.14 49.60
N GLU A 179 12.34 -14.88 49.25
CA GLU A 179 12.68 -13.93 48.19
C GLU A 179 12.22 -14.43 46.81
N ILE A 180 12.37 -15.73 46.51
CA ILE A 180 11.88 -16.33 45.27
C ILE A 180 10.35 -16.18 45.16
N GLU A 181 9.61 -16.48 46.23
CA GLU A 181 8.16 -16.30 46.28
C GLU A 181 7.79 -14.83 46.04
N GLY A 182 8.48 -13.90 46.70
CA GLY A 182 8.30 -12.46 46.52
C GLY A 182 8.57 -11.98 45.10
N LEU A 183 9.63 -12.48 44.45
CA LEU A 183 9.97 -12.14 43.06
C LEU A 183 8.90 -12.60 42.08
N ILE A 184 8.44 -13.85 42.22
CA ILE A 184 7.39 -14.43 41.36
C ILE A 184 6.09 -13.66 41.57
N ALA A 185 5.67 -13.46 42.82
CA ALA A 185 4.46 -12.71 43.15
C ALA A 185 4.52 -11.27 42.59
N ARG A 186 5.66 -10.60 42.73
CA ARG A 186 5.85 -9.25 42.22
C ARG A 186 5.70 -9.17 40.70
N PHE A 187 6.26 -10.12 39.95
CA PHE A 187 6.05 -10.18 38.50
C PHE A 187 4.58 -10.44 38.15
N LEU A 188 3.97 -11.46 38.75
CA LEU A 188 2.57 -11.85 38.49
C LEU A 188 1.57 -10.75 38.82
N LEU A 189 1.88 -9.86 39.76
CA LEU A 189 1.04 -8.71 40.12
C LEU A 189 1.35 -7.47 39.28
N ASN A 190 2.62 -7.14 39.07
CA ASN A 190 3.00 -5.90 38.39
C ASN A 190 2.76 -5.96 36.89
N PHE A 191 2.91 -7.13 36.26
CA PHE A 191 2.67 -7.28 34.83
C PHE A 191 1.26 -6.86 34.41
N PRO A 192 0.19 -7.51 34.90
CA PRO A 192 -1.17 -7.13 34.54
C PRO A 192 -1.52 -5.73 35.03
N LYS A 193 -1.05 -5.33 36.21
CA LYS A 193 -1.31 -3.99 36.76
C LYS A 193 -0.75 -2.89 35.86
N SER A 194 0.51 -3.03 35.45
CA SER A 194 1.17 -2.05 34.58
C SER A 194 0.53 -2.00 33.20
N PHE A 195 0.18 -3.15 32.63
CA PHE A 195 -0.49 -3.20 31.33
C PHE A 195 -1.86 -2.51 31.40
N VAL A 196 -2.68 -2.84 32.39
CA VAL A 196 -3.99 -2.19 32.58
C VAL A 196 -3.84 -0.68 32.77
N GLU A 197 -2.88 -0.23 33.58
CA GLU A 197 -2.63 1.20 33.79
C GLU A 197 -2.24 1.92 32.49
N SER A 198 -1.39 1.30 31.66
CA SER A 198 -1.03 1.84 30.36
C SER A 198 -2.25 1.96 29.42
N THR A 199 -3.19 1.03 29.49
CA THR A 199 -4.39 1.07 28.63
C THR A 199 -5.50 2.01 29.11
N LYS A 200 -5.51 2.42 30.40
CA LYS A 200 -6.57 3.30 30.93
C LYS A 200 -6.63 4.64 30.21
N ASN A 201 -5.46 5.18 29.88
CA ASN A 201 -5.31 6.44 29.16
C ASN A 201 -5.57 6.30 27.65
N LEU A 202 -6.09 5.17 27.16
CA LEU A 202 -6.40 4.98 25.74
C LEU A 202 -7.91 4.88 25.47
N LYS A 203 -8.76 4.95 26.51
CA LYS A 203 -10.22 4.92 26.34
C LYS A 203 -10.76 6.15 25.61
N HIS A 204 -10.23 7.34 25.93
CA HIS A 204 -10.60 8.56 25.20
C HIS A 204 -10.07 8.57 23.77
N VAL A 205 -8.99 7.83 23.50
CA VAL A 205 -8.47 7.63 22.14
C VAL A 205 -9.47 6.82 21.31
N GLU A 206 -9.99 5.72 21.85
CA GLU A 206 -11.03 4.91 21.19
C GLU A 206 -12.27 5.76 20.84
N GLU A 207 -12.78 6.54 21.80
CA GLU A 207 -13.92 7.44 21.57
C GLU A 207 -13.62 8.52 20.52
N SER A 208 -12.41 9.10 20.52
CA SER A 208 -12.00 10.11 19.54
C SER A 208 -11.82 9.56 18.12
N LEU A 209 -11.37 8.30 17.99
CA LEU A 209 -11.16 7.62 16.72
C LEU A 209 -12.49 7.23 16.06
N ILE A 210 -13.47 6.81 16.85
CA ILE A 210 -14.81 6.42 16.35
C ILE A 210 -15.53 7.63 15.75
N ASP A 211 -15.48 8.79 16.43
CA ASP A 211 -16.21 10.00 16.02
C ASP A 211 -15.56 10.72 14.81
N LYS A 212 -14.27 10.47 14.55
CA LYS A 212 -13.49 11.06 13.45
C LYS A 212 -13.18 10.11 12.31
N THR A 213 -13.73 8.90 12.31
CA THR A 213 -13.60 7.97 11.19
C THR A 213 -13.93 8.70 9.90
N PHE A 214 -12.98 8.70 8.95
CA PHE A 214 -13.15 9.21 7.61
C PHE A 214 -14.38 8.54 6.98
N SER A 215 -15.55 9.15 7.12
CA SER A 215 -16.76 8.62 6.51
C SER A 215 -16.57 8.67 5.00
N PRO A 216 -16.70 7.54 4.28
CA PRO A 216 -16.66 7.50 2.82
C PRO A 216 -17.69 8.43 2.17
N GLN A 217 -18.69 8.89 2.93
CA GLN A 217 -19.72 9.83 2.48
C GLN A 217 -19.17 11.26 2.31
N LYS A 218 -18.19 11.70 3.13
CA LYS A 218 -17.62 13.05 3.04
C LYS A 218 -16.80 13.24 1.76
N ASN A 219 -15.98 12.23 1.40
CA ASN A 219 -15.23 12.20 0.14
C ASN A 219 -16.12 12.16 -1.12
N LYS A 220 -17.36 11.63 -1.03
CA LYS A 220 -18.32 11.66 -2.15
C LYS A 220 -18.95 13.04 -2.33
N ALA A 221 -19.26 13.74 -1.24
CA ALA A 221 -19.80 15.10 -1.26
C ALA A 221 -18.77 16.11 -1.80
N ASP A 222 -17.50 16.00 -1.37
CA ASP A 222 -16.43 16.89 -1.83
C ASP A 222 -16.12 16.68 -3.33
N ASN A 223 -16.13 15.42 -3.80
CA ASN A 223 -16.00 15.12 -5.23
C ASN A 223 -17.21 15.54 -6.06
N HIS A 224 -18.41 15.56 -5.47
CA HIS A 224 -19.61 16.08 -6.12
C HIS A 224 -19.50 17.59 -6.36
N HIS A 225 -19.09 18.34 -5.33
CA HIS A 225 -18.85 19.78 -5.46
C HIS A 225 -17.77 20.11 -6.49
N VAL A 226 -16.68 19.33 -6.55
CA VAL A 226 -15.65 19.51 -7.60
C VAL A 226 -16.21 19.24 -8.99
N ARG A 227 -17.08 18.23 -9.15
CA ARG A 227 -17.75 17.91 -10.43
C ARG A 227 -18.77 18.98 -10.83
N GLU A 228 -19.56 19.48 -9.90
CA GLU A 228 -20.51 20.57 -10.14
C GLU A 228 -19.80 21.86 -10.51
N ASN A 229 -18.75 22.24 -9.78
CA ASN A 229 -17.95 23.43 -10.09
C ASN A 229 -17.30 23.31 -11.48
N ARG A 230 -16.80 22.13 -11.84
CA ARG A 230 -16.30 21.86 -13.19
C ARG A 230 -17.41 21.99 -14.24
N ALA A 231 -18.60 21.45 -14.00
CA ALA A 231 -19.73 21.53 -14.92
C ALA A 231 -20.19 22.98 -15.13
N LEU A 232 -20.30 23.77 -14.06
CA LEU A 232 -20.61 25.20 -14.11
C LEU A 232 -19.57 25.97 -14.94
N MET A 233 -18.28 25.73 -14.69
CA MET A 233 -17.19 26.31 -15.48
C MET A 233 -17.30 25.94 -16.96
N VAL A 234 -17.39 24.65 -17.30
CA VAL A 234 -17.42 24.16 -18.69
C VAL A 234 -18.64 24.71 -19.43
N ASN A 235 -19.80 24.78 -18.78
CA ASN A 235 -21.02 25.34 -19.38
C ASN A 235 -20.94 26.86 -19.58
N SER A 236 -20.14 27.56 -18.77
CA SER A 236 -19.94 29.02 -18.91
C SER A 236 -18.99 29.40 -20.04
N ILE A 237 -18.11 28.49 -20.49
CA ILE A 237 -17.07 28.77 -21.50
C ILE A 237 -17.69 29.18 -22.86
N PRO A 238 -18.64 28.44 -23.46
CA PRO A 238 -19.24 28.83 -24.74
C PRO A 238 -19.98 30.17 -24.67
N VAL A 239 -20.65 30.46 -23.56
CA VAL A 239 -21.35 31.74 -23.33
C VAL A 239 -20.35 32.89 -23.25
N SER A 240 -19.23 32.67 -22.57
CA SER A 240 -18.15 33.65 -22.44
C SER A 240 -17.44 33.91 -23.78
N ILE A 241 -17.18 32.86 -24.58
CA ILE A 241 -16.65 32.97 -25.94
C ILE A 241 -17.62 33.73 -26.86
N LYS A 242 -18.92 33.41 -26.79
CA LYS A 242 -19.94 34.10 -27.59
C LYS A 242 -20.03 35.58 -27.23
N LYS A 243 -19.90 35.93 -25.94
CA LYS A 243 -19.78 37.33 -25.49
C LYS A 243 -18.52 38.00 -26.02
N MET A 244 -17.35 37.34 -25.96
CA MET A 244 -16.09 37.88 -26.49
C MET A 244 -16.14 38.13 -28.00
N HIS A 245 -16.91 37.34 -28.75
CA HIS A 245 -17.02 37.44 -30.22
C HIS A 245 -18.18 38.32 -30.68
N SER A 246 -19.18 38.58 -29.83
CA SER A 246 -20.28 39.49 -30.16
C SER A 246 -19.83 40.94 -29.97
N HIS A 247 -19.85 41.74 -31.04
CA HIS A 247 -19.66 43.21 -31.02
C HIS A 247 -20.77 43.99 -30.28
N LEU A 248 -21.38 43.40 -29.25
CA LEU A 248 -22.45 44.05 -28.50
C LEU A 248 -21.84 45.09 -27.55
N PRO A 249 -22.38 46.33 -27.49
CA PRO A 249 -21.86 47.35 -26.59
C PRO A 249 -21.94 46.88 -25.14
N HIS A 250 -20.79 46.75 -24.49
CA HIS A 250 -20.74 46.48 -23.05
C HIS A 250 -20.86 47.82 -22.31
N ASN A 251 -22.03 48.10 -21.72
CA ASN A 251 -22.28 49.32 -20.92
C ASN A 251 -21.46 49.40 -19.60
N SER A 252 -20.50 48.50 -19.36
CA SER A 252 -19.81 48.32 -18.07
C SER A 252 -18.32 48.69 -18.05
N THR A 253 -17.72 49.10 -19.17
CA THR A 253 -16.27 49.40 -19.24
C THR A 253 -15.87 50.80 -18.76
N ASN A 254 -16.83 51.68 -18.46
CA ASN A 254 -16.53 53.08 -18.18
C ASN A 254 -15.82 53.32 -16.82
N ASN A 255 -15.86 52.37 -15.88
CA ASN A 255 -15.34 52.58 -14.51
C ASN A 255 -14.21 51.63 -14.10
N VAL A 256 -13.73 50.76 -15.00
CA VAL A 256 -12.66 49.79 -14.67
C VAL A 256 -11.30 50.48 -14.81
N THR A 257 -10.53 50.52 -13.73
CA THR A 257 -9.17 51.10 -13.67
C THR A 257 -8.07 50.05 -13.52
N THR A 258 -8.44 48.78 -13.36
CA THR A 258 -7.51 47.67 -13.17
C THR A 258 -7.74 46.56 -14.18
N LYS A 259 -6.67 46.07 -14.82
CA LYS A 259 -6.71 44.92 -15.73
C LYS A 259 -5.38 44.19 -15.77
N GLN A 260 -5.43 42.87 -15.84
CA GLN A 260 -4.27 42.01 -16.10
C GLN A 260 -4.55 41.11 -17.30
N GLY A 261 -3.54 40.93 -18.14
CA GLY A 261 -3.71 40.10 -19.33
C GLY A 261 -2.50 40.14 -20.26
N PHE A 262 -2.52 39.30 -21.29
CA PHE A 262 -1.42 39.20 -22.23
C PHE A 262 -1.58 40.20 -23.38
N LEU A 263 -0.53 40.98 -23.64
CA LEU A 263 -0.40 41.78 -24.85
C LEU A 263 0.88 41.39 -25.59
N PHE A 264 0.88 41.57 -26.90
CA PHE A 264 2.10 41.50 -27.69
C PHE A 264 2.75 42.88 -27.76
N ARG A 265 4.03 42.97 -27.42
CA ARG A 265 4.82 44.20 -27.50
C ARG A 265 5.79 44.13 -28.67
N LYS A 266 5.85 45.19 -29.47
CA LYS A 266 6.86 45.34 -30.54
C LYS A 266 8.20 45.76 -29.92
N LYS A 267 9.26 44.99 -30.15
CA LYS A 267 10.62 45.36 -29.72
C LYS A 267 11.20 46.43 -30.63
N LYS A 268 11.92 47.40 -30.05
CA LYS A 268 12.72 48.38 -30.79
C LYS A 268 14.07 47.74 -31.15
N GLY A 269 14.45 47.71 -32.43
CA GLY A 269 15.68 47.09 -32.95
C GLY A 269 15.57 46.80 -34.46
N ALA A 270 16.69 46.42 -35.11
CA ALA A 270 16.77 46.15 -36.55
C ALA A 270 15.76 45.08 -37.02
N THR A 271 15.49 44.08 -36.18
CA THR A 271 14.41 43.10 -36.37
C THR A 271 13.22 43.52 -35.50
N LYS A 272 12.20 44.16 -36.09
CA LYS A 272 10.95 44.60 -35.43
C LYS A 272 10.10 43.39 -34.96
N LYS A 273 10.62 42.60 -34.02
CA LYS A 273 10.01 41.34 -33.53
C LYS A 273 9.01 41.60 -32.41
N TRP A 274 7.87 40.94 -32.47
CA TRP A 274 6.84 40.99 -31.44
C TRP A 274 7.10 39.94 -30.35
N SER A 275 6.88 40.29 -29.08
CA SER A 275 6.94 39.36 -27.95
C SER A 275 5.70 39.45 -27.09
N ARG A 276 5.14 38.29 -26.73
CA ARG A 276 4.04 38.20 -25.78
C ARG A 276 4.58 38.45 -24.37
N ASN A 277 3.91 39.32 -23.63
CA ASN A 277 4.25 39.69 -22.26
C ASN A 277 2.95 39.77 -21.43
N LEU A 278 3.05 39.50 -20.14
CA LEU A 278 1.94 39.74 -19.21
C LEU A 278 1.97 41.21 -18.81
N PHE A 279 0.87 41.91 -19.02
CA PHE A 279 0.70 43.31 -18.63
C PHE A 279 -0.26 43.42 -17.46
N SER A 280 0.00 44.39 -16.58
CA SER A 280 -0.90 44.79 -15.50
C SER A 280 -1.05 46.30 -15.50
N CYS A 281 -2.28 46.78 -15.67
CA CYS A 281 -2.67 48.16 -15.41
C CYS A 281 -3.35 48.20 -14.04
N ALA A 282 -2.78 48.92 -13.08
CA ALA A 282 -3.39 49.13 -11.78
C ALA A 282 -2.80 50.36 -11.10
N ASN A 283 -3.61 51.06 -10.29
CA ASN A 283 -3.18 52.20 -9.46
C ASN A 283 -2.46 53.30 -10.25
N GLY A 284 -2.85 53.55 -11.50
CA GLY A 284 -2.19 54.55 -12.35
C GLY A 284 -0.84 54.13 -12.94
N PHE A 285 -0.48 52.85 -12.84
CA PHE A 285 0.73 52.30 -13.48
C PHE A 285 0.39 51.22 -14.50
N LEU A 286 1.17 51.17 -15.59
CA LEU A 286 1.18 50.07 -16.54
C LEU A 286 2.51 49.35 -16.46
N SER A 287 2.50 48.07 -16.11
CA SER A 287 3.70 47.25 -15.97
C SER A 287 3.64 46.01 -16.85
N TYR A 288 4.81 45.46 -17.20
CA TYR A 288 4.88 44.17 -17.89
C TYR A 288 6.02 43.28 -17.39
N SER A 289 5.77 41.97 -17.42
CA SER A 289 6.74 40.91 -17.13
C SER A 289 6.90 39.96 -18.33
N LYS A 290 8.03 39.24 -18.37
CA LYS A 290 8.28 38.21 -19.40
C LYS A 290 7.47 36.95 -19.18
N THR A 291 7.26 36.58 -17.91
CA THR A 291 6.55 35.38 -17.49
C THR A 291 5.61 35.70 -16.34
N VAL A 292 4.68 34.79 -16.04
CA VAL A 292 3.64 34.99 -15.01
C VAL A 292 4.26 35.00 -13.61
N GLU A 293 5.29 34.20 -13.38
CA GLU A 293 6.01 34.10 -12.10
C GLU A 293 6.68 35.43 -11.73
N ASN A 294 7.06 36.23 -12.73
CA ASN A 294 7.69 37.53 -12.55
C ASN A 294 6.67 38.68 -12.44
N ALA A 295 5.37 38.40 -12.30
CA ALA A 295 4.34 39.45 -12.19
C ALA A 295 4.53 40.34 -10.95
N HIS A 296 5.03 39.77 -9.85
CA HIS A 296 5.33 40.50 -8.61
C HIS A 296 6.58 41.40 -8.72
N ASN A 297 7.46 41.15 -9.69
CA ASN A 297 8.64 41.96 -9.97
C ASN A 297 8.73 42.28 -11.47
N PRO A 298 7.92 43.24 -11.98
CA PRO A 298 7.75 43.46 -13.40
C PRO A 298 9.05 43.95 -14.06
N THR A 299 9.30 43.48 -15.28
CA THR A 299 10.47 43.87 -16.08
C THR A 299 10.48 45.36 -16.43
N TYR A 300 9.32 45.99 -16.44
CA TYR A 300 9.17 47.41 -16.67
C TYR A 300 7.87 47.88 -16.04
N SER A 301 7.88 49.06 -15.43
CA SER A 301 6.70 49.76 -14.94
C SER A 301 6.74 51.20 -15.44
N MET A 302 5.60 51.73 -15.88
CA MET A 302 5.46 53.12 -16.30
C MET A 302 4.31 53.79 -15.56
N ASN A 303 4.52 55.03 -15.15
CA ASN A 303 3.49 55.89 -14.59
C ASN A 303 2.59 56.41 -15.72
N LEU A 304 1.28 56.22 -15.59
CA LEU A 304 0.29 56.66 -16.58
C LEU A 304 -0.06 58.15 -16.48
N ALA A 305 0.29 58.86 -15.40
CA ALA A 305 0.01 60.29 -15.25
C ALA A 305 0.61 61.14 -16.39
N ILE A 306 1.71 60.68 -16.99
CA ILE A 306 2.41 61.32 -18.11
C ILE A 306 2.24 60.56 -19.43
N ALA A 307 1.34 59.59 -19.47
CA ALA A 307 1.14 58.74 -20.64
C ALA A 307 -0.07 59.20 -21.46
N THR A 308 0.01 58.99 -22.77
CA THR A 308 -1.14 59.09 -23.68
C THR A 308 -1.32 57.75 -24.39
N VAL A 309 -2.57 57.37 -24.63
CA VAL A 309 -2.90 56.14 -25.36
C VAL A 309 -3.59 56.49 -26.67
N GLN A 310 -3.04 55.98 -27.77
CA GLN A 310 -3.42 56.35 -29.13
C GLN A 310 -3.62 55.11 -29.99
N ASN A 311 -4.57 55.17 -30.92
CA ASN A 311 -4.72 54.16 -31.96
C ASN A 311 -3.47 54.18 -32.86
N ASN A 312 -3.09 53.02 -33.41
CA ASN A 312 -1.98 52.94 -34.35
C ASN A 312 -2.47 52.32 -35.67
N ASP A 313 -2.93 53.19 -36.58
CA ASP A 313 -3.44 52.80 -37.90
C ASP A 313 -2.32 52.58 -38.94
N THR A 314 -1.05 52.79 -38.55
CA THR A 314 0.11 52.70 -39.46
C THR A 314 0.76 51.32 -39.50
N ASP A 315 0.42 50.44 -38.56
CA ASP A 315 0.93 49.07 -38.48
C ASP A 315 -0.04 48.09 -39.15
N ASP A 316 0.45 47.20 -40.02
CA ASP A 316 -0.38 46.22 -40.77
C ASP A 316 -1.07 45.16 -39.88
N ARG A 317 -0.79 45.13 -38.58
CA ARG A 317 -1.38 44.17 -37.65
C ARG A 317 -2.66 44.73 -37.03
N LEU A 318 -3.67 43.88 -36.93
CA LEU A 318 -4.93 44.21 -36.26
C LEU A 318 -4.73 44.47 -34.76
N PHE A 319 -5.54 45.37 -34.21
CA PHE A 319 -5.65 45.67 -32.77
C PHE A 319 -4.38 46.23 -32.13
N VAL A 320 -3.64 47.04 -32.90
CA VAL A 320 -2.41 47.68 -32.43
C VAL A 320 -2.71 49.08 -31.91
N PHE A 321 -2.15 49.41 -30.75
CA PHE A 321 -2.21 50.74 -30.15
C PHE A 321 -0.86 51.12 -29.55
N ASN A 322 -0.68 52.42 -29.32
CA ASN A 322 0.53 52.97 -28.71
C ASN A 322 0.21 53.55 -27.34
N VAL A 323 1.06 53.25 -26.36
CA VAL A 323 1.12 53.98 -25.08
C VAL A 323 2.42 54.79 -25.08
N VAL A 324 2.28 56.11 -25.05
CA VAL A 324 3.37 57.06 -25.26
C VAL A 324 3.59 57.88 -24.00
N THR A 325 4.80 57.84 -23.45
CA THR A 325 5.32 58.80 -22.47
C THR A 325 6.47 59.61 -23.09
N PRO A 326 6.91 60.72 -22.49
CA PRO A 326 8.06 61.49 -22.97
C PRO A 326 9.33 60.66 -23.16
N GLU A 327 9.53 59.63 -22.33
CA GLU A 327 10.72 58.78 -22.37
C GLU A 327 10.56 57.55 -23.27
N LYS A 328 9.33 57.04 -23.45
CA LYS A 328 9.12 55.73 -24.07
C LYS A 328 7.76 55.59 -24.76
N THR A 329 7.81 55.10 -25.99
CA THR A 329 6.65 54.57 -26.71
C THR A 329 6.62 53.06 -26.65
N LEU A 330 5.53 52.49 -26.16
CA LEU A 330 5.19 51.08 -26.26
C LEU A 330 4.17 50.86 -27.37
N THR A 331 4.53 50.09 -28.39
CA THR A 331 3.58 49.61 -29.40
C THR A 331 3.09 48.23 -28.99
N LEU A 332 1.79 48.12 -28.72
CA LEU A 332 1.13 46.97 -28.12
C LEU A 332 0.05 46.44 -29.06
N GLN A 333 -0.18 45.13 -29.03
CA GLN A 333 -1.21 44.46 -29.81
C GLN A 333 -2.06 43.59 -28.87
N ALA A 334 -3.38 43.80 -28.92
CA ALA A 334 -4.37 43.01 -28.19
C ALA A 334 -4.80 41.76 -28.96
N LEU A 335 -5.44 40.81 -28.28
CA LEU A 335 -5.79 39.50 -28.85
C LEU A 335 -7.09 39.50 -29.67
N SER A 336 -7.97 40.47 -29.43
CA SER A 336 -9.25 40.63 -30.13
C SER A 336 -9.68 42.10 -30.12
N LEU A 337 -10.70 42.45 -30.90
CA LEU A 337 -11.29 43.80 -30.85
C LEU A 337 -11.84 44.12 -29.46
N TYR A 338 -12.46 43.15 -28.80
CA TYR A 338 -12.94 43.30 -27.43
C TYR A 338 -11.80 43.63 -26.46
N ASP A 339 -10.72 42.85 -26.53
CA ASP A 339 -9.56 43.04 -25.66
C ASP A 339 -8.87 44.39 -25.95
N TYR A 340 -8.82 44.80 -27.22
CA TYR A 340 -8.34 46.12 -27.64
C TYR A 340 -9.15 47.25 -27.01
N GLU A 341 -10.47 47.26 -27.17
CA GLU A 341 -11.34 48.31 -26.64
C GLU A 341 -11.26 48.39 -25.12
N GLU A 342 -11.21 47.24 -24.44
CA GLU A 342 -11.08 47.17 -22.99
C GLU A 342 -9.71 47.65 -22.49
N TRP A 343 -8.61 47.25 -23.13
CA TRP A 343 -7.27 47.77 -22.77
C TRP A 343 -7.16 49.27 -23.00
N MET A 344 -7.71 49.78 -24.10
CA MET A 344 -7.75 51.22 -24.38
C MET A 344 -8.56 51.97 -23.32
N ALA A 345 -9.72 51.46 -22.92
CA ALA A 345 -10.56 52.05 -21.87
C ALA A 345 -9.87 52.03 -20.50
N VAL A 346 -9.33 50.89 -20.07
CA VAL A 346 -8.67 50.76 -18.76
C VAL A 346 -7.44 51.64 -18.65
N ILE A 347 -6.64 51.75 -19.71
CA ILE A 347 -5.47 52.63 -19.71
C ILE A 347 -5.89 54.11 -19.68
N ARG A 348 -6.93 54.52 -20.44
CA ARG A 348 -7.49 55.88 -20.35
C ARG A 348 -7.98 56.21 -18.94
N ASN A 349 -8.74 55.30 -18.34
CA ASN A 349 -9.23 55.46 -16.96
C ASN A 349 -8.08 55.48 -15.95
N GLY A 350 -7.04 54.66 -16.17
CA GLY A 350 -5.82 54.66 -15.36
C GLY A 350 -5.02 55.96 -15.46
N ILE A 351 -4.97 56.60 -16.65
CA ILE A 351 -4.38 57.93 -16.85
C ILE A 351 -5.18 58.98 -16.05
N LEU A 352 -6.52 58.98 -16.18
CA LEU A 352 -7.38 59.92 -15.43
C LEU A 352 -7.24 59.72 -13.91
N TYR A 353 -7.22 58.48 -13.44
CA TYR A 353 -7.00 58.14 -12.04
C TYR A 353 -5.63 58.66 -11.53
N ALA A 354 -4.57 58.49 -12.32
CA ALA A 354 -3.23 58.96 -11.97
C ALA A 354 -3.14 60.50 -11.93
N LEU A 355 -3.89 61.19 -12.80
CA LEU A 355 -4.00 62.66 -12.81
C LEU A 355 -4.82 63.20 -11.63
N GLU A 356 -5.89 62.51 -11.21
CA GLU A 356 -6.73 62.91 -10.06
C GLU A 356 -6.04 62.68 -8.71
N LYS A 357 -5.25 61.61 -8.57
CA LYS A 357 -4.62 61.21 -7.30
C LYS A 357 -3.26 61.84 -7.00
N GLY A 358 -2.65 62.55 -7.96
CA GLY A 358 -1.63 63.58 -7.69
C GLY A 358 -0.37 63.21 -6.89
N GLU A 359 -0.01 61.94 -6.73
CA GLU A 359 1.19 61.55 -5.96
C GLU A 359 2.12 60.62 -6.74
N VAL A 360 3.42 60.92 -6.64
CA VAL A 360 4.54 60.09 -7.10
C VAL A 360 4.98 59.24 -5.90
N PRO A 361 4.75 57.91 -5.86
CA PRO A 361 5.38 57.05 -4.86
C PRO A 361 6.71 56.53 -5.40
N ILE A 362 7.79 56.93 -4.74
CA ILE A 362 9.13 56.32 -4.83
C ILE A 362 9.03 54.88 -4.32
N PRO A 363 9.71 53.88 -4.92
CA PRO A 363 9.69 52.51 -4.41
C PRO A 363 10.46 52.42 -3.09
N LEU A 364 9.81 52.01 -2.00
CA LEU A 364 10.47 51.71 -0.73
C LEU A 364 9.96 50.38 -0.11
N PRO A 365 10.81 49.70 0.68
CA PRO A 365 10.80 48.26 0.89
C PRO A 365 9.92 47.77 2.06
N SER A 366 9.71 46.46 2.05
CA SER A 366 9.20 45.51 3.05
C SER A 366 8.94 46.03 4.48
N SER A 367 7.69 45.91 4.96
CA SER A 367 7.41 45.49 6.33
C SER A 367 5.96 45.02 6.54
N ASN A 368 5.86 43.85 7.19
CA ASN A 368 4.74 43.17 7.87
C ASN A 368 3.46 43.95 8.15
N LEU A 369 2.30 43.31 7.86
CA LEU A 369 1.09 43.36 8.68
C LEU A 369 0.27 42.06 8.51
N ASN A 370 -0.02 41.41 9.63
CA ASN A 370 -0.92 40.26 9.78
C ASN A 370 -2.39 40.73 9.96
N ASN A 371 -3.32 39.86 9.52
CA ASN A 371 -4.76 39.76 9.84
C ASN A 371 -5.64 40.99 9.47
N SER A 372 -6.76 40.87 8.75
CA SER A 372 -7.80 39.84 8.78
C SER A 372 -8.79 39.97 7.60
N SER A 373 -9.53 38.88 7.34
CA SER A 373 -10.81 38.76 6.62
C SER A 373 -10.84 38.90 5.09
N GLY A 374 -10.84 37.73 4.43
CA GLY A 374 -12.01 37.29 3.66
C GLY A 374 -12.04 37.62 2.17
N SER A 375 -11.29 36.87 1.35
CA SER A 375 -11.78 36.31 0.08
C SER A 375 -10.74 35.34 -0.50
N PHE A 376 -11.21 34.14 -0.85
CA PHE A 376 -10.46 32.98 -1.35
C PHE A 376 -9.53 33.31 -2.53
N SER A 377 -8.24 32.99 -2.42
CA SER A 377 -7.37 32.73 -3.58
C SER A 377 -6.46 31.53 -3.28
N LEU A 378 -6.47 30.57 -4.21
CA LEU A 378 -5.75 29.29 -4.19
C LEU A 378 -4.39 29.44 -4.89
N PHE A 379 -3.39 28.68 -4.38
CA PHE A 379 -2.05 28.43 -4.93
C PHE A 379 -1.09 29.64 -4.81
N THR A 380 0.16 29.57 -4.35
CA THR A 380 1.19 28.52 -4.20
C THR A 380 2.23 28.99 -3.17
N ASN A 381 2.80 28.11 -2.34
CA ASN A 381 4.13 28.32 -1.76
C ASN A 381 4.82 26.96 -1.61
N LEU A 382 5.65 26.60 -2.59
CA LEU A 382 6.71 25.62 -2.42
C LEU A 382 7.86 26.00 -3.35
N ALA A 383 8.94 26.54 -2.78
CA ALA A 383 10.34 26.30 -3.17
C ALA A 383 11.24 27.43 -2.64
N SER A 384 12.03 27.12 -1.61
CA SER A 384 13.45 27.48 -1.61
C SER A 384 14.17 26.79 -0.46
N SER A 385 14.96 25.78 -0.77
CA SER A 385 16.34 25.70 -0.29
C SER A 385 17.09 24.66 -1.12
N SER A 386 17.98 25.17 -1.96
CA SER A 386 19.00 24.42 -2.68
C SER A 386 20.32 24.63 -1.93
N GLU A 387 20.98 23.54 -1.54
CA GLU A 387 22.44 23.53 -1.43
C GLU A 387 23.02 22.28 -2.12
N ASN A 388 23.72 22.60 -3.20
CA ASN A 388 24.81 21.92 -3.92
C ASN A 388 25.32 20.56 -3.42
N PHE A 389 25.47 19.62 -4.36
CA PHE A 389 26.74 18.88 -4.49
C PHE A 389 27.02 18.55 -5.98
N THR A 390 28.21 18.92 -6.41
CA THR A 390 28.80 18.73 -7.74
C THR A 390 29.26 17.29 -7.98
N LEU A 391 29.17 16.80 -9.21
CA LEU A 391 30.23 15.95 -9.76
C LEU A 391 30.32 16.02 -11.30
N GLU A 392 31.49 16.43 -11.77
CA GLU A 392 31.94 16.40 -13.16
C GLU A 392 32.38 15.01 -13.62
N SER A 393 32.29 14.82 -14.95
CA SER A 393 33.15 13.98 -15.79
C SER A 393 32.91 12.46 -15.82
N LEU A 394 32.58 11.94 -17.01
CA LEU A 394 33.53 11.24 -17.88
C LEU A 394 32.86 10.84 -19.22
N LYS A 395 33.56 11.12 -20.31
CA LYS A 395 33.27 10.70 -21.69
C LYS A 395 33.93 9.34 -21.98
N THR A 396 33.28 8.57 -22.88
CA THR A 396 33.84 7.60 -23.88
C THR A 396 34.64 6.40 -23.32
N ASP A 397 34.53 5.15 -23.76
CA ASP A 397 34.49 4.63 -25.13
C ASP A 397 34.17 3.09 -25.16
N LYS A 398 33.63 2.65 -26.30
CA LYS A 398 33.80 1.37 -27.05
C LYS A 398 33.93 -0.03 -26.39
N THR A 399 32.97 -0.87 -26.80
CA THR A 399 33.05 -2.27 -27.34
C THR A 399 33.81 -3.38 -26.60
N MET A 400 33.10 -4.47 -26.27
CA MET A 400 33.55 -5.85 -26.55
C MET A 400 32.36 -6.82 -26.70
N ASN A 401 32.43 -7.61 -27.77
CA ASN A 401 31.51 -8.68 -28.16
C ASN A 401 31.50 -9.84 -27.15
N CYS A 402 30.33 -10.47 -27.00
CA CYS A 402 30.23 -11.92 -26.82
C CYS A 402 29.10 -12.45 -27.70
N SER A 403 29.49 -13.05 -28.82
CA SER A 403 28.66 -13.84 -29.73
C SER A 403 28.39 -15.21 -29.10
N GLY A 404 27.13 -15.45 -28.76
CA GLY A 404 26.60 -16.77 -28.46
C GLY A 404 25.26 -16.93 -29.18
N SER A 405 25.30 -17.49 -30.38
CA SER A 405 24.12 -17.77 -31.18
C SER A 405 23.25 -18.83 -30.49
N ILE A 406 22.13 -18.40 -29.91
CA ILE A 406 20.96 -19.26 -29.70
C ILE A 406 19.89 -18.73 -30.66
N SER A 407 19.71 -19.45 -31.75
CA SER A 407 18.61 -19.29 -32.69
C SER A 407 17.29 -19.61 -31.99
N ASN A 408 16.60 -18.61 -31.46
CA ASN A 408 15.24 -18.76 -30.91
C ASN A 408 14.29 -17.76 -31.57
N PHE A 409 13.33 -18.32 -32.31
CA PHE A 409 12.02 -17.78 -32.70
C PHE A 409 11.74 -16.30 -32.37
N SER A 410 12.07 -15.40 -33.30
CA SER A 410 11.63 -14.01 -33.25
C SER A 410 10.27 -13.88 -33.92
N SER A 411 9.18 -14.01 -33.15
CA SER A 411 7.81 -13.66 -33.57
C SER A 411 7.44 -12.24 -33.12
N TYR A 412 8.31 -11.26 -33.39
CA TYR A 412 7.87 -9.85 -33.33
C TYR A 412 6.77 -9.64 -34.37
N ILE A 413 5.68 -8.96 -33.99
CA ILE A 413 4.70 -8.45 -34.95
C ILE A 413 5.47 -7.55 -35.91
N SER A 414 5.44 -7.82 -37.22
CA SER A 414 6.13 -6.96 -38.18
C SER A 414 5.52 -5.57 -38.11
N VAL A 415 6.22 -4.64 -37.46
CA VAL A 415 5.79 -3.25 -37.29
C VAL A 415 5.74 -2.52 -38.65
N ASP A 416 6.44 -3.06 -39.64
CA ASP A 416 6.68 -2.43 -40.95
C ASP A 416 5.44 -2.41 -41.88
N ASP A 417 4.39 -3.19 -41.59
CA ASP A 417 3.17 -3.25 -42.41
C ASP A 417 1.89 -2.81 -41.67
N ALA A 418 1.99 -2.43 -40.39
CA ALA A 418 0.82 -2.08 -39.59
C ALA A 418 0.25 -0.71 -40.00
N VAL A 419 -1.05 -0.64 -40.27
CA VAL A 419 -1.75 0.60 -40.62
C VAL A 419 -2.62 1.04 -39.45
N CYS A 420 -2.64 2.35 -39.17
CA CYS A 420 -3.42 2.93 -38.10
C CYS A 420 -4.91 2.69 -38.34
N ALA A 421 -5.57 1.99 -37.42
CA ALA A 421 -6.98 1.64 -37.47
C ALA A 421 -7.92 2.87 -37.52
N ASP A 422 -7.45 4.04 -37.12
CA ASP A 422 -8.29 5.25 -37.07
C ASP A 422 -8.16 6.14 -38.29
N CYS A 423 -6.93 6.39 -38.74
CA CYS A 423 -6.65 7.37 -39.79
C CYS A 423 -5.93 6.82 -41.01
N GLY A 424 -5.66 5.51 -41.05
CA GLY A 424 -4.99 4.88 -42.19
C GLY A 424 -3.50 5.20 -42.35
N ALA A 425 -2.88 5.88 -41.36
CA ALA A 425 -1.45 6.18 -41.41
C ALA A 425 -0.61 4.89 -41.43
N PRO A 426 0.39 4.75 -42.31
CA PRO A 426 1.28 3.60 -42.31
C PRO A 426 2.19 3.59 -41.08
N ASN A 427 2.83 2.44 -40.81
CA ASN A 427 3.78 2.24 -39.71
C ASN A 427 3.19 2.58 -38.33
N ALA A 428 2.06 1.96 -38.00
CA ALA A 428 1.43 2.11 -36.70
C ALA A 428 2.24 1.41 -35.60
N GLU A 429 2.93 2.20 -34.76
CA GLU A 429 3.83 1.70 -33.71
C GLU A 429 3.19 1.58 -32.32
N TRP A 430 1.89 1.86 -32.20
CA TRP A 430 1.14 1.81 -30.95
C TRP A 430 -0.07 0.88 -31.08
N ILE A 431 -0.61 0.44 -29.95
CA ILE A 431 -1.73 -0.50 -29.90
C ILE A 431 -2.71 -0.08 -28.80
N ILE A 432 -4.01 -0.20 -29.10
CA ILE A 432 -5.08 -0.26 -28.11
C ILE A 432 -5.21 -1.71 -27.63
N ALA A 433 -4.52 -2.06 -26.55
CA ALA A 433 -4.33 -3.44 -26.11
C ALA A 433 -5.65 -4.20 -25.85
N ASN A 434 -6.61 -3.55 -25.20
CA ASN A 434 -7.91 -4.16 -24.89
C ASN A 434 -8.85 -4.29 -26.11
N LYS A 435 -8.51 -3.66 -27.23
CA LYS A 435 -9.26 -3.70 -28.51
C LYS A 435 -8.51 -4.39 -29.64
N ALA A 436 -7.26 -4.78 -29.42
CA ALA A 436 -6.41 -5.45 -30.38
C ALA A 436 -6.19 -4.74 -31.73
N VAL A 437 -6.19 -3.41 -31.76
CA VAL A 437 -5.93 -2.60 -32.97
C VAL A 437 -4.68 -1.74 -32.83
N SER A 438 -3.95 -1.57 -33.94
CA SER A 438 -2.75 -0.76 -34.06
C SER A 438 -3.12 0.67 -34.46
N ILE A 439 -2.46 1.65 -33.86
CA ILE A 439 -2.70 3.07 -34.11
C ILE A 439 -1.36 3.82 -34.25
N CYS A 440 -1.40 4.96 -34.93
CA CYS A 440 -0.23 5.85 -35.02
C CYS A 440 -0.08 6.67 -33.73
N ASP A 441 1.10 7.27 -33.55
CA ASP A 441 1.45 8.16 -32.44
C ASP A 441 0.44 9.30 -32.22
N LYS A 442 -0.05 9.92 -33.31
CA LYS A 442 -1.04 11.00 -33.25
C LYS A 442 -2.40 10.53 -32.71
N CYS A 443 -2.87 9.36 -33.14
CA CYS A 443 -4.11 8.78 -32.60
C CYS A 443 -3.90 8.27 -31.18
N ALA A 444 -2.74 7.69 -30.87
CA ALA A 444 -2.39 7.28 -29.52
C ALA A 444 -2.43 8.47 -28.54
N GLY A 445 -2.00 9.66 -28.97
CA GLY A 445 -2.14 10.90 -28.20
C GLY A 445 -3.58 11.22 -27.79
N VAL A 446 -4.55 10.99 -28.67
CA VAL A 446 -5.99 11.17 -28.38
C VAL A 446 -6.50 10.08 -27.44
N HIS A 447 -6.17 8.82 -27.70
CA HIS A 447 -6.61 7.69 -26.88
C HIS A 447 -6.07 7.73 -25.44
N ARG A 448 -4.93 8.39 -25.19
CA ARG A 448 -4.44 8.65 -23.82
C ARG A 448 -5.41 9.49 -22.98
N GLY A 449 -6.27 10.29 -23.62
CA GLY A 449 -7.36 11.02 -22.96
C GLY A 449 -8.59 10.16 -22.65
N LEU A 450 -8.63 8.90 -23.09
CA LEU A 450 -9.76 7.96 -22.98
C LEU A 450 -9.47 6.80 -22.01
N SER A 451 -8.90 7.13 -20.84
CA SER A 451 -8.64 6.17 -19.77
C SER A 451 -9.91 5.40 -19.37
N GLY A 452 -9.79 4.08 -19.23
CA GLY A 452 -10.92 3.18 -18.95
C GLY A 452 -11.72 2.75 -20.19
N ILE A 453 -11.37 3.24 -21.38
CA ILE A 453 -11.91 2.77 -22.67
C ILE A 453 -10.80 2.22 -23.55
N SER A 454 -9.64 2.88 -23.57
CA SER A 454 -8.47 2.49 -24.35
C SER A 454 -7.25 2.27 -23.46
N ILE A 455 -6.62 1.11 -23.57
CA ILE A 455 -5.34 0.79 -22.93
C ILE A 455 -4.24 0.93 -23.97
N ILE A 456 -3.46 2.01 -23.93
CA ILE A 456 -2.41 2.29 -24.92
C ILE A 456 -1.08 1.67 -24.51
N LYS A 457 -0.50 0.83 -25.39
CA LYS A 457 0.87 0.30 -25.27
C LYS A 457 1.66 0.61 -26.55
N SER A 458 2.97 0.75 -26.44
CA SER A 458 3.92 0.89 -27.55
C SER A 458 4.35 -0.48 -28.06
N LEU A 459 4.28 -0.72 -29.37
CA LEU A 459 4.78 -1.97 -29.96
C LEU A 459 6.32 -2.06 -29.94
N LYS A 460 7.02 -0.92 -29.79
CA LYS A 460 8.49 -0.86 -29.75
C LYS A 460 9.04 -0.80 -28.33
N LEU A 461 8.43 0.01 -27.47
CA LEU A 461 8.95 0.31 -26.13
C LEU A 461 8.33 -0.59 -25.05
N ASP A 462 7.10 -1.06 -25.25
CA ASP A 462 6.43 -1.93 -24.29
C ASP A 462 6.50 -3.38 -24.72
N LYS A 463 6.54 -4.28 -23.74
CA LYS A 463 6.30 -5.70 -24.00
C LYS A 463 4.82 -5.88 -24.29
N VAL A 464 4.53 -6.28 -25.52
CA VAL A 464 3.18 -6.60 -25.95
C VAL A 464 2.85 -8.02 -25.49
N ASP A 465 1.88 -8.13 -24.60
CA ASP A 465 1.47 -9.43 -24.06
C ASP A 465 0.93 -10.32 -25.18
N ILE A 466 1.22 -11.62 -25.08
CA ILE A 466 0.80 -12.61 -26.07
C ILE A 466 -0.72 -12.62 -26.32
N TYR A 467 -1.50 -12.32 -25.29
CA TYR A 467 -2.96 -12.35 -25.34
C TYR A 467 -3.50 -11.52 -26.51
N TYR A 468 -2.87 -10.39 -26.81
CA TYR A 468 -3.24 -9.56 -27.95
C TYR A 468 -2.99 -10.23 -29.31
N LYS A 469 -1.86 -10.91 -29.47
CA LYS A 469 -1.58 -11.65 -30.73
C LYS A 469 -2.67 -12.70 -30.94
N LYS A 470 -2.99 -13.45 -29.88
CA LYS A 470 -4.06 -14.45 -29.91
C LYS A 470 -5.43 -13.84 -30.17
N MET A 471 -5.76 -12.67 -29.61
CA MET A 471 -7.00 -11.96 -29.93
C MET A 471 -7.14 -11.69 -31.43
N ARG A 472 -6.04 -11.41 -32.13
CA ARG A 472 -6.04 -11.19 -33.59
C ARG A 472 -6.19 -12.46 -34.41
N ASP A 473 -5.84 -13.62 -33.87
CA ASP A 473 -6.08 -14.92 -34.53
C ASP A 473 -7.60 -15.17 -34.65
N PHE A 474 -8.38 -14.75 -33.64
CA PHE A 474 -9.85 -14.90 -33.61
C PHE A 474 -10.59 -13.75 -34.31
N LEU A 475 -10.14 -12.50 -34.10
CA LEU A 475 -10.74 -11.34 -34.75
C LEU A 475 -9.63 -10.46 -35.35
N PRO A 476 -9.30 -10.66 -36.63
CA PRO A 476 -8.25 -9.88 -37.30
C PRO A 476 -8.55 -8.39 -37.30
N GLU A 477 -7.50 -7.56 -37.30
CA GLU A 477 -7.59 -6.11 -37.16
C GLU A 477 -8.52 -5.43 -38.18
N ASN A 478 -8.52 -5.90 -39.43
CA ASN A 478 -9.43 -5.41 -40.47
C ASN A 478 -10.91 -5.69 -40.16
N GLN A 479 -11.22 -6.80 -39.48
CA GLN A 479 -12.57 -7.13 -39.04
C GLN A 479 -12.99 -6.31 -37.83
N ILE A 480 -12.06 -6.02 -36.91
CA ILE A 480 -12.32 -5.12 -35.77
C ILE A 480 -12.70 -3.73 -36.28
N ASN A 481 -11.98 -3.23 -37.28
CA ASN A 481 -12.29 -1.92 -37.84
C ASN A 481 -13.65 -1.91 -38.56
N LYS A 482 -13.94 -2.94 -39.36
CA LYS A 482 -15.25 -3.13 -39.98
C LYS A 482 -16.39 -3.22 -38.96
N PHE A 483 -16.15 -3.81 -37.80
CA PHE A 483 -17.13 -3.87 -36.73
C PHE A 483 -17.42 -2.49 -36.16
N TYR A 484 -16.39 -1.72 -35.83
CA TYR A 484 -16.55 -0.36 -35.30
C TYR A 484 -17.15 0.62 -36.31
N GLU A 485 -17.07 0.34 -37.61
CA GLU A 485 -17.48 1.22 -38.72
C GLU A 485 -18.65 0.64 -39.55
N SER A 486 -19.31 -0.41 -39.07
CA SER A 486 -20.33 -1.17 -39.81
C SER A 486 -21.53 -0.33 -40.29
N LEU A 487 -21.90 0.70 -39.53
CA LEU A 487 -23.00 1.63 -39.79
C LEU A 487 -22.51 3.00 -40.28
N LEU A 488 -21.24 3.12 -40.65
CA LEU A 488 -20.68 4.36 -41.18
C LEU A 488 -21.14 4.56 -42.63
N GLU A 489 -22.22 5.32 -42.82
CA GLU A 489 -22.83 5.57 -44.13
C GLU A 489 -21.94 6.40 -45.07
N ASN A 490 -21.20 7.37 -44.52
CA ASN A 490 -20.36 8.29 -45.29
C ASN A 490 -18.88 8.11 -44.97
N LYS A 491 -18.14 7.46 -45.88
CA LYS A 491 -16.69 7.24 -45.74
C LYS A 491 -15.85 8.53 -45.71
N ASN A 492 -16.42 9.67 -46.12
CA ASN A 492 -15.74 10.97 -46.02
C ASN A 492 -15.67 11.49 -44.57
N GLU A 493 -16.39 10.86 -43.63
CA GLU A 493 -16.26 11.16 -42.18
C GLU A 493 -15.02 10.50 -41.55
N LEU A 494 -14.34 9.59 -42.26
CA LEU A 494 -13.08 9.00 -41.81
C LEU A 494 -11.98 10.05 -41.75
N ILE A 495 -11.30 10.11 -40.61
CA ILE A 495 -10.12 10.96 -40.45
C ILE A 495 -8.95 10.44 -41.28
N GLN A 496 -8.09 11.35 -41.72
CA GLN A 496 -6.92 11.08 -42.56
C GLN A 496 -5.61 11.30 -41.76
N PRO A 497 -4.44 10.81 -42.24
CA PRO A 497 -3.17 10.93 -41.51
C PRO A 497 -2.72 12.37 -41.19
N ASP A 498 -3.21 13.34 -41.94
CA ASP A 498 -2.97 14.78 -41.80
C ASP A 498 -4.06 15.52 -41.03
N SER A 499 -5.15 14.84 -40.64
CA SER A 499 -6.25 15.45 -39.91
C SER A 499 -5.82 16.08 -38.58
N ASP A 500 -6.40 17.23 -38.26
CA ASP A 500 -6.11 17.97 -37.03
C ASP A 500 -6.58 17.24 -35.76
N VAL A 501 -6.07 17.68 -34.62
CA VAL A 501 -6.33 17.05 -33.31
C VAL A 501 -7.81 17.08 -32.94
N THR A 502 -8.54 18.13 -33.29
CA THR A 502 -9.96 18.28 -32.96
C THR A 502 -10.82 17.27 -33.73
N LYS A 503 -10.57 17.12 -35.03
CA LYS A 503 -11.24 16.12 -35.87
C LYS A 503 -10.91 14.70 -35.41
N ARG A 504 -9.65 14.43 -35.05
CA ARG A 504 -9.24 13.15 -34.46
C ARG A 504 -9.99 12.85 -33.17
N GLN A 505 -10.05 13.81 -32.24
CA GLN A 505 -10.77 13.66 -30.98
C GLN A 505 -12.25 13.33 -31.20
N GLN A 506 -12.94 14.10 -32.05
CA GLN A 506 -14.36 13.92 -32.32
C GLN A 506 -14.64 12.54 -32.94
N PHE A 507 -13.85 12.14 -33.95
CA PHE A 507 -14.05 10.85 -34.61
C PHE A 507 -13.77 9.67 -33.66
N ILE A 508 -12.64 9.69 -32.95
CA ILE A 508 -12.25 8.63 -32.01
C ILE A 508 -13.27 8.50 -30.87
N GLU A 509 -13.78 9.61 -30.34
CA GLU A 509 -14.86 9.58 -29.33
C GLU A 509 -16.15 8.96 -29.88
N ARG A 510 -16.58 9.32 -31.10
CA ARG A 510 -17.76 8.71 -31.73
C ARG A 510 -17.58 7.21 -31.97
N LYS A 511 -16.38 6.81 -32.42
CA LYS A 511 -16.03 5.43 -32.75
C LYS A 511 -15.92 4.52 -31.51
N TYR A 512 -15.16 4.91 -30.48
CA TYR A 512 -14.87 4.03 -29.34
C TYR A 512 -15.63 4.35 -28.06
N VAL A 513 -15.99 5.62 -27.82
CA VAL A 513 -16.71 6.02 -26.59
C VAL A 513 -18.21 5.86 -26.78
N LYS A 514 -18.75 6.40 -27.88
CA LYS A 514 -20.19 6.35 -28.19
C LYS A 514 -20.59 5.09 -28.97
N THR A 515 -19.60 4.39 -29.52
CA THR A 515 -19.79 3.23 -30.41
C THR A 515 -20.84 3.50 -31.48
N GLU A 516 -20.80 4.72 -32.03
CA GLU A 516 -21.88 5.28 -32.86
C GLU A 516 -22.05 4.52 -34.18
N PHE A 517 -20.95 4.04 -34.74
CA PHE A 517 -20.94 3.36 -36.04
C PHE A 517 -20.90 1.82 -35.93
N ALA A 518 -20.93 1.27 -34.71
CA ALA A 518 -20.96 -0.16 -34.48
C ALA A 518 -22.41 -0.67 -34.43
N ASP A 519 -22.68 -1.85 -35.00
CA ASP A 519 -23.99 -2.50 -34.88
C ASP A 519 -24.21 -3.02 -33.45
N LYS A 520 -24.98 -2.23 -32.68
CA LYS A 520 -25.31 -2.53 -31.28
C LYS A 520 -26.24 -3.74 -31.11
N LYS A 521 -26.75 -4.34 -32.19
CA LYS A 521 -27.57 -5.56 -32.15
C LYS A 521 -26.73 -6.83 -31.96
N LEU A 522 -25.40 -6.73 -32.10
CA LEU A 522 -24.47 -7.81 -31.80
C LEU A 522 -23.79 -7.57 -30.44
N PRO A 523 -23.61 -8.61 -29.62
CA PRO A 523 -24.05 -10.01 -29.77
C PRO A 523 -25.46 -10.25 -29.22
N GLN A 524 -26.18 -11.23 -29.79
CA GLN A 524 -27.51 -11.63 -29.31
C GLN A 524 -27.48 -12.47 -28.01
N LYS A 525 -26.33 -13.10 -27.73
CA LYS A 525 -26.10 -13.92 -26.53
C LYS A 525 -25.58 -13.05 -25.39
N ASP A 526 -25.99 -13.37 -24.17
CA ASP A 526 -25.40 -12.76 -22.97
C ASP A 526 -23.93 -13.19 -22.80
N ILE A 527 -23.16 -12.40 -22.06
CA ILE A 527 -21.72 -12.63 -21.88
C ILE A 527 -21.39 -13.95 -21.19
N PHE A 528 -22.25 -14.45 -20.31
CA PHE A 528 -22.02 -15.69 -19.58
C PHE A 528 -22.16 -16.89 -20.51
N THR A 529 -23.14 -16.85 -21.41
CA THR A 529 -23.29 -17.82 -22.50
C THR A 529 -22.09 -17.76 -23.46
N LEU A 530 -21.59 -16.58 -23.81
CA LEU A 530 -20.40 -16.44 -24.67
C LEU A 530 -19.15 -17.05 -24.03
N ILE A 531 -18.96 -16.87 -22.71
CA ILE A 531 -17.85 -17.46 -21.96
C ILE A 531 -17.99 -18.99 -21.90
N LYS A 532 -19.20 -19.49 -21.64
CA LYS A 532 -19.50 -20.91 -21.60
C LYS A 532 -19.28 -21.59 -22.96
N ASP A 533 -19.68 -20.93 -24.03
CA ASP A 533 -19.53 -21.43 -25.41
C ASP A 533 -18.11 -21.25 -25.97
N GLN A 534 -17.20 -20.58 -25.23
CA GLN A 534 -15.85 -20.22 -25.68
C GLN A 534 -15.85 -19.41 -26.99
N ASP A 535 -16.88 -18.60 -27.20
CA ASP A 535 -17.04 -17.78 -28.40
C ASP A 535 -16.23 -16.48 -28.26
N ILE A 536 -14.91 -16.60 -28.47
CA ILE A 536 -13.94 -15.51 -28.26
C ILE A 536 -14.24 -14.31 -29.18
N GLU A 537 -14.65 -14.57 -30.42
CA GLU A 537 -14.96 -13.52 -31.40
C GLU A 537 -16.13 -12.65 -30.94
N ASN A 538 -17.25 -13.28 -30.57
CA ASN A 538 -18.42 -12.54 -30.12
C ASN A 538 -18.26 -12.01 -28.69
N LEU A 539 -17.45 -12.64 -27.84
CA LEU A 539 -17.03 -12.08 -26.55
C LEU A 539 -16.27 -10.77 -26.74
N MET A 540 -15.31 -10.72 -27.66
CA MET A 540 -14.58 -9.48 -27.98
C MET A 540 -15.54 -8.39 -28.47
N LYS A 541 -16.43 -8.71 -29.42
CA LYS A 541 -17.45 -7.76 -29.91
C LYS A 541 -18.38 -7.27 -28.79
N PHE A 542 -18.77 -8.14 -27.85
CA PHE A 542 -19.53 -7.75 -26.66
C PHE A 542 -18.81 -6.67 -25.85
N LEU A 543 -17.54 -6.93 -25.50
CA LEU A 543 -16.70 -6.05 -24.69
C LEU A 543 -16.28 -4.75 -25.41
N PHE A 544 -16.43 -4.71 -26.73
CA PHE A 544 -16.19 -3.51 -27.53
C PHE A 544 -17.34 -2.51 -27.42
N ILE A 545 -18.56 -2.97 -27.14
CA ILE A 545 -19.76 -2.15 -27.02
C ILE A 545 -20.17 -1.93 -25.56
N GLN A 546 -20.07 -2.96 -24.73
CA GLN A 546 -20.59 -2.96 -23.36
C GLN A 546 -19.46 -2.87 -22.33
N LYS A 547 -19.69 -2.07 -21.29
CA LYS A 547 -18.84 -2.04 -20.10
C LYS A 547 -19.29 -3.12 -19.11
N LEU A 548 -18.32 -3.72 -18.41
CA LEU A 548 -18.55 -4.84 -17.50
C LEU A 548 -19.02 -4.43 -16.09
N ASP A 549 -18.97 -3.15 -15.75
CA ASP A 549 -19.18 -2.57 -14.42
C ASP A 549 -20.56 -2.87 -13.80
N LYS A 550 -21.54 -3.29 -14.62
CA LYS A 550 -22.91 -3.58 -14.17
C LYS A 550 -23.38 -5.00 -14.46
N ILE A 551 -22.52 -5.83 -15.05
CA ILE A 551 -22.92 -7.17 -15.48
C ILE A 551 -22.63 -8.15 -14.35
N ARG A 552 -23.71 -8.65 -13.76
CA ARG A 552 -23.69 -9.66 -12.69
C ARG A 552 -24.69 -10.75 -13.02
N TYR A 553 -24.26 -11.99 -12.85
CA TYR A 553 -25.16 -13.11 -12.66
C TYR A 553 -25.66 -13.08 -11.19
N PRO A 554 -26.77 -13.75 -10.84
CA PRO A 554 -27.20 -13.89 -9.46
C PRO A 554 -26.07 -14.18 -8.47
N ASN A 555 -26.24 -13.74 -7.22
CA ASN A 555 -25.27 -13.86 -6.13
C ASN A 555 -23.97 -13.06 -6.34
N ASN A 556 -24.07 -11.89 -7.00
CA ASN A 556 -22.92 -11.03 -7.36
C ASN A 556 -21.83 -11.77 -8.18
N PHE A 557 -22.20 -12.80 -8.92
CA PHE A 557 -21.26 -13.59 -9.72
C PHE A 557 -20.87 -12.83 -11.00
N LEU A 558 -19.56 -12.75 -11.29
CA LEU A 558 -19.00 -11.88 -12.35
C LEU A 558 -18.64 -12.71 -13.59
N PRO A 559 -18.57 -12.08 -14.78
CA PRO A 559 -18.02 -12.74 -15.97
C PRO A 559 -16.60 -13.31 -15.73
N LEU A 560 -15.78 -12.64 -14.93
CA LEU A 560 -14.45 -13.13 -14.57
C LEU A 560 -14.51 -14.42 -13.72
N HIS A 561 -15.52 -14.57 -12.86
CA HIS A 561 -15.76 -15.82 -12.13
C HIS A 561 -16.15 -16.96 -13.10
N ALA A 562 -17.05 -16.69 -14.05
CA ALA A 562 -17.43 -17.66 -15.07
C ALA A 562 -16.22 -18.11 -15.91
N ALA A 563 -15.37 -17.17 -16.33
CA ALA A 563 -14.17 -17.45 -17.09
C ALA A 563 -13.13 -18.26 -16.29
N ALA A 564 -13.04 -18.01 -14.98
CA ALA A 564 -12.19 -18.78 -14.09
C ALA A 564 -12.61 -20.25 -13.98
N ILE A 565 -13.92 -20.53 -14.01
CA ILE A 565 -14.49 -21.88 -14.06
C ILE A 565 -14.25 -22.52 -15.43
N ALA A 566 -14.54 -21.78 -16.50
CA ALA A 566 -14.44 -22.26 -17.88
C ALA A 566 -13.01 -22.69 -18.27
N GLY A 567 -12.00 -22.13 -17.61
CA GLY A 567 -10.61 -22.64 -17.66
C GLY A 567 -9.78 -22.15 -18.84
N ASN A 568 -10.30 -21.22 -19.66
CA ASN A 568 -9.56 -20.68 -20.79
C ASN A 568 -8.75 -19.41 -20.38
N PRO A 569 -7.40 -19.47 -20.35
CA PRO A 569 -6.57 -18.34 -19.95
C PRO A 569 -6.69 -17.13 -20.88
N LEU A 570 -6.99 -17.34 -22.17
CA LEU A 570 -7.19 -16.24 -23.13
C LEU A 570 -8.47 -15.45 -22.84
N VAL A 571 -9.57 -16.15 -22.53
CA VAL A 571 -10.85 -15.52 -22.14
C VAL A 571 -10.67 -14.69 -20.87
N VAL A 572 -9.94 -15.21 -19.88
CA VAL A 572 -9.61 -14.49 -18.64
C VAL A 572 -8.81 -13.22 -18.93
N ALA A 573 -7.75 -13.31 -19.76
CA ALA A 573 -6.96 -12.13 -20.13
C ALA A 573 -7.78 -11.07 -20.90
N ILE A 574 -8.69 -11.49 -21.79
CA ILE A 574 -9.59 -10.59 -22.53
C ILE A 574 -10.54 -9.85 -21.57
N ILE A 575 -11.09 -10.55 -20.58
CA ILE A 575 -11.96 -9.93 -19.57
C ILE A 575 -11.17 -8.98 -18.68
N LEU A 576 -9.98 -9.36 -18.21
CA LEU A 576 -9.13 -8.52 -17.36
C LEU A 576 -8.64 -7.25 -18.05
N THR A 577 -8.38 -7.30 -19.36
CA THR A 577 -8.03 -6.09 -20.13
C THR A 577 -9.23 -5.16 -20.36
N ASN A 578 -10.46 -5.59 -20.05
CA ASN A 578 -11.69 -4.80 -20.17
C ASN A 578 -12.44 -4.65 -18.84
N SER A 579 -11.85 -5.01 -17.70
CA SER A 579 -12.46 -4.98 -16.36
C SER A 579 -11.51 -4.41 -15.32
N GLU A 580 -12.05 -3.70 -14.31
CA GLU A 580 -11.30 -3.24 -13.14
C GLU A 580 -11.53 -4.17 -11.91
N GLU A 581 -12.32 -5.23 -12.04
CA GLU A 581 -12.84 -6.04 -10.93
C GLU A 581 -12.12 -7.39 -10.77
N LEU A 582 -10.79 -7.36 -10.60
CA LEU A 582 -9.95 -8.56 -10.52
C LEU A 582 -10.19 -9.41 -9.26
N ASN A 583 -10.39 -8.76 -8.11
CA ASN A 583 -10.41 -9.38 -6.78
C ASN A 583 -11.81 -9.40 -6.15
N GLN A 584 -12.85 -9.05 -6.92
CA GLN A 584 -14.21 -8.93 -6.40
C GLN A 584 -14.72 -10.31 -5.97
N VAL A 585 -15.29 -10.40 -4.76
CA VAL A 585 -15.93 -11.62 -4.27
C VAL A 585 -17.40 -11.68 -4.66
N ASP A 586 -17.90 -12.90 -4.89
CA ASP A 586 -19.33 -13.19 -4.95
C ASP A 586 -19.99 -13.20 -3.55
N ASP A 587 -21.30 -13.45 -3.49
CA ASP A 587 -22.04 -13.49 -2.21
C ASP A 587 -21.64 -14.67 -1.30
N PHE A 588 -20.93 -15.66 -1.84
CA PHE A 588 -20.34 -16.77 -1.09
C PHE A 588 -18.91 -16.46 -0.61
N GLY A 589 -18.39 -15.27 -0.93
CA GLY A 589 -17.06 -14.84 -0.53
C GLY A 589 -15.93 -15.40 -1.41
N TRP A 590 -16.24 -16.00 -2.56
CA TRP A 590 -15.28 -16.58 -3.48
C TRP A 590 -14.77 -15.54 -4.47
N THR A 591 -13.47 -15.57 -4.75
CA THR A 591 -12.82 -14.75 -5.79
C THR A 591 -12.67 -15.54 -7.09
N PRO A 592 -12.37 -14.89 -8.23
CA PRO A 592 -12.07 -15.60 -9.46
C PRO A 592 -10.89 -16.57 -9.31
N ILE A 593 -9.85 -16.20 -8.54
CA ILE A 593 -8.72 -17.10 -8.28
C ILE A 593 -9.12 -18.29 -7.41
N SER A 594 -10.06 -18.13 -6.46
CA SER A 594 -10.64 -19.25 -5.69
C SER A 594 -11.34 -20.26 -6.61
N TYR A 595 -12.14 -19.80 -7.57
CA TYR A 595 -12.81 -20.66 -8.55
C TYR A 595 -11.82 -21.36 -9.48
N ALA A 596 -10.85 -20.63 -10.05
CA ALA A 596 -9.81 -21.22 -10.89
C ALA A 596 -9.02 -22.31 -10.16
N THR A 597 -8.78 -22.11 -8.87
CA THR A 597 -8.10 -23.09 -7.99
C THR A 597 -8.95 -24.34 -7.78
N TYR A 598 -10.23 -24.16 -7.44
CA TYR A 598 -11.16 -25.27 -7.17
C TYR A 598 -11.38 -26.16 -8.40
N TYR A 599 -11.47 -25.57 -9.59
CA TYR A 599 -11.61 -26.31 -10.86
C TYR A 599 -10.29 -26.80 -11.45
N ASN A 600 -9.17 -26.63 -10.74
CA ASN A 600 -7.83 -27.02 -11.18
C ASN A 600 -7.47 -26.43 -12.57
N ASN A 601 -7.55 -25.11 -12.69
CA ASN A 601 -7.21 -24.36 -13.90
C ASN A 601 -5.90 -23.59 -13.67
N LYS A 602 -4.77 -24.32 -13.65
CA LYS A 602 -3.43 -23.78 -13.34
C LYS A 602 -3.06 -22.57 -14.20
N GLN A 603 -3.24 -22.67 -15.52
CA GLN A 603 -2.87 -21.60 -16.45
C GLN A 603 -3.72 -20.34 -16.20
N VAL A 604 -4.99 -20.50 -15.83
CA VAL A 604 -5.84 -19.35 -15.44
C VAL A 604 -5.33 -18.70 -14.16
N VAL A 605 -4.89 -19.48 -13.17
CA VAL A 605 -4.28 -18.96 -11.94
C VAL A 605 -3.01 -18.17 -12.27
N GLU A 606 -2.13 -18.68 -13.14
CA GLU A 606 -0.92 -17.98 -13.60
C GLU A 606 -1.27 -16.65 -14.30
N VAL A 607 -2.28 -16.64 -15.18
CA VAL A 607 -2.77 -15.39 -15.79
C VAL A 607 -3.27 -14.41 -14.72
N LEU A 608 -4.15 -14.83 -13.82
CA LEU A 608 -4.69 -13.97 -12.75
C LEU A 608 -3.57 -13.39 -11.88
N LEU A 609 -2.56 -14.18 -11.51
CA LEU A 609 -1.40 -13.73 -10.74
C LEU A 609 -0.52 -12.77 -11.54
N SER A 610 -0.35 -12.97 -12.85
CA SER A 610 0.38 -12.04 -13.72
C SER A 610 -0.28 -10.65 -13.80
N PHE A 611 -1.61 -10.59 -13.58
CA PHE A 611 -2.40 -9.36 -13.44
C PHE A 611 -2.48 -8.86 -11.98
N HIS A 612 -1.68 -9.41 -11.06
CA HIS A 612 -1.62 -9.04 -9.64
C HIS A 612 -2.88 -9.37 -8.83
N ALA A 613 -3.49 -10.54 -9.05
CA ALA A 613 -4.58 -11.03 -8.21
C ALA A 613 -4.14 -11.18 -6.75
N ASN A 614 -4.97 -10.72 -5.82
CA ASN A 614 -4.70 -10.79 -4.39
C ASN A 614 -5.28 -12.11 -3.82
N LEU A 615 -4.39 -13.02 -3.41
CA LEU A 615 -4.76 -14.31 -2.82
C LEU A 615 -5.57 -14.17 -1.51
N ASN A 616 -5.38 -13.07 -0.79
CA ASN A 616 -6.05 -12.78 0.48
C ASN A 616 -7.41 -12.07 0.32
N ALA A 617 -7.87 -11.83 -0.92
CA ALA A 617 -9.13 -11.10 -1.14
C ALA A 617 -10.40 -11.92 -0.86
N THR A 618 -10.27 -13.24 -0.74
CA THR A 618 -11.38 -14.16 -0.41
C THR A 618 -11.93 -13.91 0.99
N LYS A 619 -13.24 -14.09 1.15
CA LYS A 619 -13.92 -14.10 2.46
C LYS A 619 -14.32 -15.51 2.90
N SER A 620 -14.04 -16.50 2.05
CA SER A 620 -14.31 -17.92 2.25
C SER A 620 -12.97 -18.66 2.41
N ALA A 621 -12.80 -19.79 1.72
CA ALA A 621 -11.56 -20.54 1.72
C ALA A 621 -10.43 -19.81 0.97
N HIS A 622 -9.22 -19.85 1.56
CA HIS A 622 -8.01 -19.37 0.92
C HIS A 622 -7.66 -20.23 -0.31
N PRO A 623 -7.25 -19.67 -1.47
CA PRO A 623 -6.85 -20.46 -2.63
C PRO A 623 -5.82 -21.57 -2.30
N CYS A 624 -4.80 -21.28 -1.49
CA CYS A 624 -3.87 -22.32 -1.03
C CYS A 624 -4.55 -23.48 -0.27
N GLN A 625 -5.61 -23.22 0.52
CA GLN A 625 -6.35 -24.29 1.21
C GLN A 625 -7.12 -25.18 0.24
N ILE A 626 -7.71 -24.57 -0.80
CA ILE A 626 -8.40 -25.28 -1.87
C ILE A 626 -7.42 -26.18 -2.64
N ALA A 627 -6.22 -25.67 -2.96
CA ALA A 627 -5.17 -26.44 -3.62
C ALA A 627 -4.62 -27.59 -2.74
N LEU A 628 -4.47 -27.36 -1.42
CA LEU A 628 -4.06 -28.40 -0.47
C LEU A 628 -5.10 -29.51 -0.34
N TYR A 629 -6.38 -29.17 -0.29
CA TYR A 629 -7.48 -30.16 -0.19
C TYR A 629 -7.60 -31.01 -1.45
N SER A 630 -7.37 -30.43 -2.63
CA SER A 630 -7.39 -31.14 -3.92
C SER A 630 -6.09 -31.90 -4.21
N ALA A 631 -5.10 -31.86 -3.30
CA ALA A 631 -3.78 -32.48 -3.44
C ALA A 631 -3.06 -32.09 -4.75
N ASN A 632 -3.19 -30.83 -5.16
CA ASN A 632 -2.67 -30.32 -6.42
C ASN A 632 -1.29 -29.67 -6.24
N GLU A 633 -0.23 -30.46 -6.35
CA GLU A 633 1.16 -30.02 -6.15
C GLU A 633 1.56 -28.91 -7.12
N ASP A 634 1.18 -29.04 -8.39
CA ASP A 634 1.45 -28.06 -9.45
C ASP A 634 0.93 -26.65 -9.12
N MET A 635 -0.26 -26.58 -8.52
CA MET A 635 -0.90 -25.32 -8.15
C MET A 635 -0.28 -24.71 -6.89
N LEU A 636 0.15 -25.55 -5.94
CA LEU A 636 0.89 -25.11 -4.76
C LEU A 636 2.27 -24.56 -5.13
N ASP A 637 2.93 -25.17 -6.11
CA ASP A 637 4.19 -24.67 -6.65
C ASP A 637 4.04 -23.27 -7.28
N VAL A 638 2.93 -23.01 -7.96
CA VAL A 638 2.62 -21.66 -8.47
C VAL A 638 2.41 -20.68 -7.32
N PHE A 639 1.62 -21.00 -6.30
CA PHE A 639 1.38 -20.09 -5.16
C PHE A 639 2.63 -19.83 -4.31
N ASN A 640 3.51 -20.82 -4.15
CA ASN A 640 4.78 -20.71 -3.42
C ASN A 640 5.73 -19.66 -4.04
N GLN A 641 5.56 -19.34 -5.33
CA GLN A 641 6.34 -18.30 -6.00
C GLN A 641 5.90 -16.88 -5.61
N TYR A 642 4.68 -16.72 -5.10
CA TYR A 642 4.07 -15.42 -4.79
C TYR A 642 3.96 -15.18 -3.28
N VAL A 643 3.81 -16.23 -2.48
CA VAL A 643 3.64 -16.13 -1.03
C VAL A 643 4.29 -17.33 -0.34
N ALA A 644 4.87 -17.11 0.84
CA ALA A 644 5.34 -18.19 1.71
C ALA A 644 4.13 -18.96 2.28
N ILE A 645 3.78 -20.10 1.69
CA ILE A 645 2.60 -20.89 2.07
C ILE A 645 2.67 -21.38 3.53
N SER A 646 3.87 -21.49 4.11
CA SER A 646 4.11 -21.94 5.49
C SER A 646 3.47 -21.05 6.56
N GLU A 647 3.28 -19.75 6.30
CA GLU A 647 2.64 -18.82 7.26
C GLU A 647 1.11 -18.85 7.15
N ILE A 648 0.58 -18.90 5.92
CA ILE A 648 -0.87 -18.89 5.63
C ILE A 648 -1.56 -20.19 6.03
N ALA A 649 -0.89 -21.33 5.84
CA ALA A 649 -1.43 -22.65 6.20
C ALA A 649 -1.67 -22.80 7.71
N VAL A 650 -0.97 -22.03 8.55
CA VAL A 650 -1.08 -22.09 10.02
C VAL A 650 -2.16 -21.15 10.55
N GLU A 651 -2.26 -19.93 10.02
CA GLU A 651 -3.24 -18.94 10.50
C GLU A 651 -4.69 -19.24 10.09
N HIS A 652 -4.91 -19.71 8.86
CA HIS A 652 -6.27 -19.87 8.32
C HIS A 652 -6.85 -21.28 8.51
N ALA A 653 -6.08 -22.25 9.01
CA ALA A 653 -6.53 -23.62 9.26
C ALA A 653 -7.66 -23.73 10.33
N ASN A 654 -7.85 -22.69 11.14
CA ASN A 654 -8.84 -22.67 12.23
C ASN A 654 -10.22 -22.15 11.82
N CYS A 655 -10.42 -21.65 10.59
CA CYS A 655 -11.63 -20.93 10.21
C CYS A 655 -12.66 -21.75 9.39
N TYR A 656 -12.45 -23.05 9.15
CA TYR A 656 -13.20 -23.77 8.12
C TYR A 656 -14.17 -24.85 8.63
N GLU A 657 -15.41 -24.78 8.14
CA GLU A 657 -16.54 -25.67 8.45
C GLU A 657 -17.19 -26.24 7.17
N GLY A 658 -16.80 -27.44 6.72
CA GLY A 658 -17.53 -28.21 5.68
C GLY A 658 -16.74 -28.50 4.40
N PRO A 659 -17.32 -29.13 3.37
CA PRO A 659 -16.75 -29.17 2.01
C PRO A 659 -16.92 -27.80 1.31
N PHE A 660 -16.10 -27.50 0.31
CA PHE A 660 -16.16 -26.21 -0.39
C PHE A 660 -17.51 -26.09 -1.10
N HIS A 661 -18.41 -25.29 -0.54
CA HIS A 661 -19.74 -25.11 -1.09
C HIS A 661 -19.70 -24.08 -2.22
N VAL A 662 -19.72 -24.58 -3.46
CA VAL A 662 -20.08 -23.79 -4.64
C VAL A 662 -21.59 -23.89 -4.84
N ASP A 663 -22.23 -22.79 -5.25
CA ASP A 663 -23.67 -22.80 -5.57
C ASP A 663 -23.97 -23.88 -6.63
N PRO A 664 -24.90 -24.82 -6.36
CA PRO A 664 -25.30 -25.86 -7.30
C PRO A 664 -25.70 -25.30 -8.68
N LYS A 665 -26.32 -24.12 -8.72
CA LYS A 665 -26.70 -23.45 -9.97
C LYS A 665 -25.50 -22.94 -10.75
N ILE A 666 -24.42 -22.54 -10.06
CA ILE A 666 -23.16 -22.15 -10.72
C ILE A 666 -22.50 -23.41 -11.29
N SER A 667 -22.41 -24.49 -10.52
CA SER A 667 -21.81 -25.75 -10.99
C SER A 667 -22.59 -26.42 -12.13
N GLU A 668 -23.92 -26.26 -12.17
CA GLU A 668 -24.78 -26.79 -13.23
C GLU A 668 -24.70 -25.93 -14.51
N ASN A 669 -24.64 -24.60 -14.37
CA ASN A 669 -24.62 -23.69 -15.53
C ASN A 669 -23.22 -23.46 -16.11
N PHE A 670 -22.19 -23.52 -15.28
CA PHE A 670 -20.79 -23.33 -15.66
C PHE A 670 -19.99 -24.55 -15.21
N SER A 671 -19.62 -25.40 -16.17
CA SER A 671 -18.77 -26.56 -15.95
C SER A 671 -17.40 -26.35 -16.60
N LYS A 672 -16.40 -27.08 -16.11
CA LYS A 672 -15.11 -27.17 -16.79
C LYS A 672 -15.34 -27.79 -18.16
N ILE A 673 -14.94 -27.08 -19.20
CA ILE A 673 -15.01 -27.58 -20.58
C ILE A 673 -13.83 -28.53 -20.75
N PRO A 674 -14.01 -29.72 -21.38
CA PRO A 674 -12.90 -30.61 -21.68
C PRO A 674 -11.83 -29.85 -22.45
N ASN A 675 -10.57 -30.00 -22.05
CA ASN A 675 -9.44 -29.36 -22.73
C ASN A 675 -9.37 -29.82 -24.19
N GLU A 676 -9.94 -29.05 -25.11
CA GLU A 676 -9.48 -29.06 -26.49
C GLU A 676 -8.11 -28.38 -26.51
N ASP A 677 -7.13 -29.04 -27.13
CA ASP A 677 -5.70 -28.72 -27.12
C ASP A 677 -5.41 -27.22 -27.04
N ILE A 678 -5.28 -26.70 -25.81
CA ILE A 678 -4.66 -25.40 -25.59
C ILE A 678 -3.25 -25.58 -26.13
N ASN A 679 -3.01 -24.95 -27.27
CA ASN A 679 -1.75 -25.04 -28.01
C ASN A 679 -0.57 -24.97 -27.02
N VAL A 680 0.22 -26.05 -26.95
CA VAL A 680 1.36 -26.19 -26.02
C VAL A 680 2.31 -24.99 -26.07
N ASP A 681 2.37 -24.29 -27.20
CA ASP A 681 3.15 -23.07 -27.37
C ASP A 681 2.58 -21.89 -26.56
N PHE A 682 1.24 -21.77 -26.48
CA PHE A 682 0.57 -20.74 -25.68
C PHE A 682 0.81 -20.93 -24.19
N GLU A 683 0.83 -22.17 -23.71
CA GLU A 683 1.14 -22.50 -22.31
C GLU A 683 2.57 -22.08 -21.95
N LYS A 684 3.56 -22.40 -22.79
CA LYS A 684 4.95 -21.99 -22.57
C LYS A 684 5.10 -20.47 -22.56
N GLU A 685 4.35 -19.76 -23.39
CA GLU A 685 4.40 -18.31 -23.45
C GLU A 685 3.71 -17.65 -22.23
N ILE A 686 2.63 -18.24 -21.69
CA ILE A 686 2.05 -17.83 -20.40
C ILE A 686 3.06 -18.02 -19.27
N GLN A 687 3.70 -19.19 -19.20
CA GLN A 687 4.75 -19.46 -18.20
C GLN A 687 5.91 -18.48 -18.32
N LEU A 688 6.31 -18.11 -19.55
CA LEU A 688 7.34 -17.11 -19.78
C LEU A 688 6.91 -15.72 -19.27
N ILE A 689 5.67 -15.29 -19.51
CA ILE A 689 5.14 -14.02 -19.00
C ILE A 689 5.13 -14.02 -17.47
N HIS A 690 4.69 -15.13 -16.88
CA HIS A 690 4.67 -15.36 -15.44
C HIS A 690 6.09 -15.29 -14.83
N GLN A 691 7.07 -15.97 -15.43
CA GLN A 691 8.47 -15.91 -15.00
C GLN A 691 9.07 -14.51 -15.14
N GLN A 692 8.77 -13.78 -16.22
CA GLN A 692 9.23 -12.41 -16.40
C GLN A 692 8.61 -11.45 -15.38
N HIS A 693 7.36 -11.69 -14.98
CA HIS A 693 6.72 -10.94 -13.90
C HIS A 693 7.43 -11.17 -12.57
N LEU A 694 7.68 -12.44 -12.20
CA LEU A 694 8.44 -12.80 -11.00
C LEU A 694 9.86 -12.21 -11.00
N ALA A 695 10.52 -12.12 -12.15
CA ALA A 695 11.84 -11.50 -12.28
C ALA A 695 11.82 -9.98 -12.00
N LYS A 696 10.71 -9.29 -12.29
CA LYS A 696 10.53 -7.86 -11.98
C LYS A 696 10.12 -7.62 -10.53
N HIS A 697 9.50 -8.61 -9.90
CA HIS A 697 9.01 -8.57 -8.52
C HIS A 697 9.53 -9.77 -7.74
N PRO A 698 10.84 -9.79 -7.39
CA PRO A 698 11.43 -10.91 -6.68
C PRO A 698 10.84 -11.00 -5.27
N VAL A 699 10.04 -12.03 -5.03
CA VAL A 699 9.52 -12.36 -3.70
C VAL A 699 10.47 -13.36 -3.05
N ASN A 700 10.89 -13.07 -1.82
CA ASN A 700 11.78 -13.94 -1.05
C ASN A 700 10.93 -15.03 -0.38
N SER A 701 10.63 -16.12 -1.09
CA SER A 701 9.85 -17.24 -0.54
C SER A 701 10.76 -18.41 -0.13
N ASN A 702 10.61 -18.86 1.11
CA ASN A 702 11.17 -20.15 1.54
C ASN A 702 10.38 -21.26 0.83
N LYS A 703 11.05 -22.11 0.04
CA LYS A 703 10.42 -23.26 -0.62
C LYS A 703 9.85 -24.20 0.45
N MET A 704 8.54 -24.47 0.38
CA MET A 704 7.88 -25.47 1.22
C MET A 704 8.43 -26.86 0.91
N THR A 705 8.84 -27.63 1.92
CA THR A 705 9.38 -28.97 1.67
C THR A 705 8.26 -29.98 1.43
N PRO A 706 8.50 -31.09 0.69
CA PRO A 706 7.52 -32.17 0.55
C PRO A 706 7.01 -32.73 1.89
N LYS A 707 7.85 -32.63 2.94
CA LYS A 707 7.50 -33.02 4.30
C LYS A 707 6.49 -32.07 4.93
N ASP A 708 6.60 -30.77 4.67
CA ASP A 708 5.68 -29.74 5.16
C ASP A 708 4.32 -29.88 4.45
N MET A 709 4.32 -30.11 3.13
CA MET A 709 3.10 -30.42 2.36
C MET A 709 2.35 -31.61 2.93
N LEU A 710 3.05 -32.72 3.15
CA LEU A 710 2.47 -33.95 3.69
C LEU A 710 1.95 -33.78 5.13
N GLN A 711 2.62 -32.97 5.96
CA GLN A 711 2.17 -32.67 7.32
C GLN A 711 0.89 -31.83 7.33
N ILE A 712 0.81 -30.81 6.48
CA ILE A 712 -0.37 -29.95 6.34
C ILE A 712 -1.55 -30.75 5.77
N GLN A 713 -1.31 -31.57 4.74
CA GLN A 713 -2.32 -32.45 4.16
C GLN A 713 -2.90 -33.43 5.20
N LYS A 714 -2.03 -34.09 5.98
CA LYS A 714 -2.46 -34.96 7.09
C LYS A 714 -3.24 -34.20 8.17
N ALA A 715 -2.86 -32.95 8.48
CA ALA A 715 -3.59 -32.13 9.44
C ALA A 715 -5.01 -31.81 8.93
N ILE A 716 -5.16 -31.44 7.66
CA ILE A 716 -6.46 -31.17 7.01
C ILE A 716 -7.34 -32.43 6.97
N GLU A 717 -6.78 -33.57 6.56
CA GLU A 717 -7.51 -34.86 6.53
C GLU A 717 -7.95 -35.33 7.93
N ASN A 718 -7.12 -35.13 8.96
CA ASN A 718 -7.44 -35.51 10.33
C ASN A 718 -8.50 -34.58 10.95
N MET A 719 -8.56 -33.31 10.54
CA MET A 719 -9.63 -32.38 10.95
C MET A 719 -10.99 -32.79 10.39
N GLY A 720 -11.05 -33.32 9.16
CA GLY A 720 -12.26 -33.90 8.56
C GLY A 720 -12.78 -35.14 9.32
N LYS A 721 -11.87 -36.00 9.81
CA LYS A 721 -12.20 -37.25 10.54
C LYS A 721 -12.67 -37.00 11.97
N ASN A 722 -12.13 -35.99 12.67
CA ASN A 722 -12.45 -35.71 14.08
C ASN A 722 -13.85 -35.10 14.31
N LYS A 723 -14.47 -34.44 13.31
CA LYS A 723 -15.83 -33.89 13.45
C LYS A 723 -16.95 -34.93 13.20
N GLY A 724 -16.64 -36.10 12.63
CA GLY A 724 -17.57 -37.24 12.52
C GLY A 724 -18.07 -37.77 13.88
N ARG A 725 -17.38 -37.42 14.98
CA ARG A 725 -17.77 -37.74 16.37
C ARG A 725 -18.62 -36.65 17.07
N ARG A 726 -18.79 -35.46 16.49
CA ARG A 726 -19.49 -34.32 17.14
C ARG A 726 -20.82 -33.90 16.52
N LYS A 727 -21.27 -34.46 15.39
CA LYS A 727 -22.64 -34.23 14.89
C LYS A 727 -23.62 -35.27 15.43
N ARG A 728 -24.11 -35.02 16.65
CA ARG A 728 -25.29 -35.69 17.22
C ARG A 728 -26.36 -34.66 17.64
N SER A 729 -26.66 -33.70 16.77
CA SER A 729 -27.93 -32.97 16.77
C SER A 729 -27.99 -32.08 15.52
N LEU A 730 -28.61 -32.58 14.47
CA LEU A 730 -29.27 -31.82 13.39
C LEU A 730 -30.02 -32.90 12.58
N ARG A 731 -31.30 -32.65 12.32
CA ARG A 731 -32.29 -33.68 11.97
C ARG A 731 -31.90 -34.44 10.70
N LYS A 732 -32.25 -35.73 10.69
CA LYS A 732 -31.88 -36.74 9.71
C LYS A 732 -32.71 -36.68 8.41
N GLU A 733 -33.55 -35.67 8.22
CA GLU A 733 -34.59 -35.66 7.18
C GLU A 733 -34.24 -34.85 5.93
N ASP A 734 -33.20 -34.00 5.95
CA ASP A 734 -32.81 -33.22 4.75
C ASP A 734 -31.62 -33.83 3.96
N PHE A 735 -31.07 -34.96 4.40
CA PHE A 735 -29.86 -35.56 3.80
C PHE A 735 -30.14 -36.69 2.79
N GLN A 736 -31.39 -37.07 2.55
CA GLN A 736 -31.74 -38.20 1.68
C GLN A 736 -32.19 -37.84 0.25
N SER A 737 -32.08 -36.58 -0.18
CA SER A 737 -32.49 -36.21 -1.56
C SER A 737 -31.35 -35.86 -2.53
N ILE A 738 -30.09 -35.78 -2.08
CA ILE A 738 -28.98 -35.25 -2.92
C ILE A 738 -27.84 -36.26 -3.15
N VAL A 739 -27.82 -37.42 -2.48
CA VAL A 739 -26.83 -38.48 -2.77
C VAL A 739 -27.50 -39.62 -3.53
N GLY A 740 -27.81 -39.34 -4.79
CA GLY A 740 -28.21 -40.33 -5.78
C GLY A 740 -27.67 -39.88 -7.12
N ASN A 741 -26.71 -40.65 -7.64
CA ASN A 741 -26.08 -40.52 -8.96
C ASN A 741 -24.90 -39.56 -9.02
N LEU A 742 -23.70 -40.12 -8.86
CA LEU A 742 -22.53 -39.88 -9.71
C LEU A 742 -21.39 -40.80 -9.22
N HIS A 743 -21.59 -42.09 -9.41
CA HIS A 743 -20.53 -43.09 -9.52
C HIS A 743 -21.07 -44.18 -10.43
N GLU A 744 -20.87 -43.99 -11.74
CA GLU A 744 -20.71 -45.05 -12.75
C GLU A 744 -20.41 -44.35 -14.08
N ASP A 745 -19.14 -44.48 -14.48
CA ASP A 745 -18.49 -44.39 -15.81
C ASP A 745 -17.20 -43.54 -15.83
#